data_AF-A0A061SKL2-F1
#
_entry.id   AF-A0A061SKL2-F1
#
_cell.length_a   1.000
_cell.length_b   1.000
_cell.length_c   1.000
_cell.angle_alpha   90.00
_cell.angle_beta   90.00
_cell.angle_gamma   90.00
#
_symmetry.space_group_name_H-M   'P 1'
#
loop_
_entity.id
_entity.type
_entity.pdbx_description
1 polymer ?
#
loop_
_entity_poly.entity_id
_entity_poly.type
_entity_poly.pdbx_seq_one_letter_code
_entity_poly.pdbx_strand_id
1 'polypeptide(L)'
;GSINQELSGDDTDNMIIGGAGDDTLTGGSGRDTLEGGAGSDRFDVNPGDEHITIADFQLGIDLIDLVDFTRKAALEAFAAATPGSVILNLEDGTVVHIEGEGVSPQTLGMSDLLIADGNVPATGRPVISGNAAEDALLTVDLSQIADLDGFNAETIALQWQRDGQDIVMATGTTYQLTQADVGSAITVLARFQDTGNTQEELESLPTQAVMNVNDLPSGSIFILGQPGTDAILTVDVSALNDEDGFDPSSIVVEWRRVDTDALLHTGDNFVVASAIRGAEIYAQARYLDDGGQTETIQSALLPLNWNIEIIGTEFDDTLVGADSDDILSGLAGDDIILAGAGNDDLRGGDGADIFLPGAGNDTVSGDDDFDSVSYDYVPGITPFTGIVLDLAAGFASNDGFGTIDTLLGIEDVSGTRFDDNILGDDNLNGLFGGDGDDTIDGREGFDEVWGGAGSDVLEGGAGGDDLIFLNAGHLWLAPGAEELFSEFVFGTHGVTVSLLNGISIDEYGDTDVISGFEDVVGTDFADQITGDDANNQLYGFGGEDQVFGLGGDDSLYGGGGADLLDGGEGDDRLEGGGGVDRLDGGSGSYDFVDYSRSDAAVHVDLAAGLTLSDGFGASDTLINIENVFGSDFDDTIVGNDQDNRLIGLMGDDTLDGGEGYDSVYYGNAESGIVVNLATGEVSGGEGFDRLDNIEWIIGTLYDDTILGDDEISDLNGYEGNDLIRGFGAQDWLRGGKGDDTLDGGSGNDTALIGGDMASFTLTLSPDGTSLTDRHADGEGTDTLISIEFLDFDQNIDLFGDNP
;
A
#
# COMPACT_ATOMS: atom_id res chain seq x y z
N GLY A 1 109.13 -23.29 57.20
CA GLY A 1 108.20 -24.41 57.45
C GLY A 1 106.86 -23.78 57.60
N SER A 2 105.84 -24.31 56.92
CA SER A 2 104.49 -23.74 56.75
C SER A 2 103.81 -23.40 58.09
N ILE A 3 104.05 -22.19 58.62
CA ILE A 3 103.45 -21.68 59.85
C ILE A 3 102.86 -20.31 59.52
N ASN A 4 101.62 -20.08 59.91
CA ASN A 4 100.99 -18.77 59.82
C ASN A 4 101.64 -17.81 60.82
N GLN A 5 101.94 -16.61 60.38
CA GLN A 5 102.66 -15.59 61.11
C GLN A 5 101.88 -14.28 61.12
N GLU A 6 101.91 -13.59 62.25
CA GLU A 6 101.52 -12.19 62.34
C GLU A 6 102.82 -11.37 62.40
N LEU A 7 103.06 -10.56 61.38
CA LEU A 7 104.27 -9.78 61.24
C LEU A 7 103.91 -8.30 61.18
N SER A 8 104.54 -7.52 62.04
CA SER A 8 104.33 -6.07 62.11
C SER A 8 105.66 -5.34 62.06
N GLY A 9 105.68 -4.26 61.31
CA GLY A 9 106.79 -3.32 61.27
C GLY A 9 106.84 -2.37 62.45
N ASP A 10 107.91 -1.58 62.51
CA ASP A 10 108.05 -0.41 63.36
C ASP A 10 107.81 0.88 62.57
N ASP A 11 108.01 2.05 63.19
CA ASP A 11 107.74 3.35 62.55
C ASP A 11 108.84 3.77 61.54
N THR A 12 109.54 2.82 60.92
CA THR A 12 110.59 3.06 59.92
C THR A 12 110.34 2.24 58.66
N ASP A 13 110.92 2.62 57.52
CA ASP A 13 110.79 1.86 56.26
C ASP A 13 111.19 0.38 56.45
N ASN A 14 110.22 -0.52 56.38
CA ASN A 14 110.39 -1.94 56.62
C ASN A 14 110.22 -2.78 55.36
N MET A 15 110.89 -3.94 55.36
CA MET A 15 110.66 -5.03 54.41
C MET A 15 110.23 -6.26 55.19
N ILE A 16 108.96 -6.62 55.08
CA ILE A 16 108.32 -7.71 55.82
C ILE A 16 108.00 -8.83 54.86
N ILE A 17 108.46 -10.06 55.17
CA ILE A 17 108.28 -11.24 54.33
C ILE A 17 107.63 -12.35 55.17
N GLY A 18 106.40 -12.73 54.83
CA GLY A 18 105.60 -13.78 55.48
C GLY A 18 106.14 -15.18 55.22
N GLY A 19 106.26 -15.53 53.94
CA GLY A 19 106.90 -16.76 53.50
C GLY A 19 105.90 -17.83 53.07
N ALA A 20 105.58 -18.78 53.94
CA ALA A 20 104.62 -19.84 53.59
C ALA A 20 103.70 -20.15 54.78
N GLY A 21 102.40 -20.14 54.54
CA GLY A 21 101.35 -20.06 55.56
C GLY A 21 100.38 -18.93 55.21
N ASP A 22 99.21 -18.87 55.86
CA ASP A 22 98.29 -17.74 55.72
C ASP A 22 98.73 -16.66 56.73
N ASP A 23 99.52 -15.70 56.27
CA ASP A 23 100.20 -14.70 57.09
C ASP A 23 99.38 -13.40 57.15
N THR A 24 99.49 -12.65 58.25
CA THR A 24 98.92 -11.30 58.39
C THR A 24 100.04 -10.30 58.54
N LEU A 25 100.11 -9.34 57.62
CA LEU A 25 101.20 -8.38 57.51
C LEU A 25 100.69 -6.96 57.71
N THR A 26 101.39 -6.21 58.56
CA THR A 26 101.12 -4.80 58.82
C THR A 26 102.43 -4.00 58.75
N GLY A 27 102.50 -2.98 57.89
CA GLY A 27 103.70 -2.15 57.71
C GLY A 27 103.98 -1.25 58.90
N GLY A 28 102.98 -0.50 59.36
CA GLY A 28 103.17 0.58 60.32
C GLY A 28 103.44 1.91 59.62
N SER A 29 104.02 2.87 60.34
CA SER A 29 104.40 4.16 59.76
C SER A 29 105.70 4.06 58.97
N GLY A 30 105.78 4.72 57.82
CA GLY A 30 106.95 4.68 56.94
C GLY A 30 106.58 4.23 55.54
N ARG A 31 107.59 3.97 54.71
CA ARG A 31 107.42 3.39 53.37
C ARG A 31 107.74 1.90 53.41
N ASP A 32 106.71 1.10 53.61
CA ASP A 32 106.86 -0.33 53.85
C ASP A 32 106.65 -1.16 52.60
N THR A 33 107.38 -2.27 52.52
CA THR A 33 107.19 -3.31 51.51
C THR A 33 106.80 -4.62 52.17
N LEU A 34 105.63 -5.15 51.82
CA LEU A 34 105.04 -6.37 52.35
C LEU A 34 105.04 -7.46 51.26
N GLU A 35 105.59 -8.62 51.58
CA GLU A 35 105.59 -9.82 50.72
C GLU A 35 104.91 -10.97 51.50
N GLY A 36 103.74 -11.42 51.04
CA GLY A 36 102.96 -12.47 51.70
C GLY A 36 103.59 -13.85 51.49
N GLY A 37 103.91 -14.18 50.24
CA GLY A 37 104.46 -15.45 49.82
C GLY A 37 103.39 -16.46 49.43
N ALA A 38 103.43 -17.65 50.01
CA ALA A 38 102.53 -18.75 49.66
C ALA A 38 101.50 -19.01 50.77
N GLY A 39 100.25 -18.65 50.52
CA GLY A 39 99.12 -18.79 51.44
C GLY A 39 97.96 -17.90 51.01
N SER A 40 96.92 -17.79 51.83
CA SER A 40 95.93 -16.71 51.75
C SER A 40 96.35 -15.63 52.73
N ASP A 41 97.07 -14.63 52.23
CA ASP A 41 97.69 -13.62 53.07
C ASP A 41 96.79 -12.39 53.22
N ARG A 42 96.85 -11.77 54.39
CA ARG A 42 96.07 -10.55 54.70
C ARG A 42 96.99 -9.37 54.92
N PHE A 43 96.74 -8.28 54.20
CA PHE A 43 97.46 -7.03 54.32
C PHE A 43 96.57 -6.00 55.01
N ASP A 44 96.90 -5.69 56.26
CA ASP A 44 96.17 -4.72 57.06
C ASP A 44 96.68 -3.31 56.73
N VAL A 45 95.77 -2.47 56.21
CA VAL A 45 96.04 -1.06 55.92
C VAL A 45 95.32 -0.22 56.96
N ASN A 46 96.08 0.53 57.76
CA ASN A 46 95.54 1.34 58.83
C ASN A 46 95.56 2.83 58.46
N PRO A 47 94.65 3.64 59.02
CA PRO A 47 94.71 5.08 58.84
C PRO A 47 96.02 5.68 59.35
N GLY A 48 96.70 6.46 58.51
CA GLY A 48 97.99 7.10 58.81
C GLY A 48 99.23 6.35 58.33
N ASP A 49 99.08 5.20 57.68
CA ASP A 49 100.17 4.55 56.96
C ASP A 49 100.58 5.45 55.77
N GLU A 50 101.87 5.81 55.61
CA GLU A 50 102.27 6.78 54.58
C GLU A 50 102.22 6.17 53.17
N HIS A 51 102.94 5.05 52.96
CA HIS A 51 102.98 4.36 51.68
C HIS A 51 103.30 2.88 51.85
N ILE A 52 102.35 2.02 51.52
CA ILE A 52 102.52 0.56 51.58
C ILE A 52 102.69 0.03 50.16
N THR A 53 103.73 -0.77 49.93
CA THR A 53 103.90 -1.57 48.72
C THR A 53 103.65 -3.04 49.06
N ILE A 54 102.61 -3.65 48.47
CA ILE A 54 102.38 -5.09 48.51
C ILE A 54 103.01 -5.68 47.25
N ALA A 55 104.06 -6.49 47.39
CA ALA A 55 104.95 -6.82 46.28
C ALA A 55 104.54 -8.06 45.45
N ASP A 56 103.74 -8.97 46.03
CA ASP A 56 103.45 -10.29 45.45
C ASP A 56 101.98 -10.73 45.58
N PHE A 57 101.04 -9.77 45.59
CA PHE A 57 99.60 -10.00 45.80
C PHE A 57 98.99 -11.02 44.82
N GLN A 58 98.28 -12.01 45.36
CA GLN A 58 97.58 -13.05 44.62
C GLN A 58 96.07 -12.77 44.57
N LEU A 59 95.57 -12.43 43.38
CA LEU A 59 94.14 -12.16 43.15
C LEU A 59 93.24 -13.32 43.56
N GLY A 60 92.15 -13.03 44.27
CA GLY A 60 91.17 -14.01 44.75
C GLY A 60 91.69 -14.96 45.83
N ILE A 61 92.92 -14.76 46.30
CA ILE A 61 93.56 -15.57 47.34
C ILE A 61 93.94 -14.66 48.52
N ASP A 62 94.62 -13.55 48.26
CA ASP A 62 95.01 -12.58 49.27
C ASP A 62 93.92 -11.52 49.50
N LEU A 63 93.96 -10.87 50.65
CA LEU A 63 92.97 -9.88 51.06
C LEU A 63 93.64 -8.56 51.50
N ILE A 64 93.11 -7.44 51.03
CA ILE A 64 93.45 -6.12 51.55
C ILE A 64 92.33 -5.68 52.50
N ASP A 65 92.67 -5.47 53.76
CA ASP A 65 91.70 -4.99 54.74
C ASP A 65 91.67 -3.46 54.76
N LEU A 66 90.50 -2.90 54.43
CA LEU A 66 90.20 -1.48 54.43
C LEU A 66 89.01 -1.14 55.37
N VAL A 67 88.69 -2.01 56.33
CA VAL A 67 87.49 -1.88 57.19
C VAL A 67 87.46 -0.58 58.00
N ASP A 68 88.61 0.03 58.25
CA ASP A 68 88.74 1.31 58.96
C ASP A 68 88.50 2.54 58.08
N PHE A 69 88.13 2.35 56.79
CA PHE A 69 87.75 3.39 55.83
C PHE A 69 86.25 3.33 55.45
N THR A 70 85.65 4.45 54.99
CA THR A 70 84.22 4.49 54.61
C THR A 70 83.93 3.82 53.25
N ARG A 71 82.71 3.28 53.04
CA ARG A 71 82.34 2.59 51.77
C ARG A 71 82.55 3.44 50.53
N LYS A 72 82.11 4.70 50.61
CA LYS A 72 82.25 5.66 49.51
C LYS A 72 83.73 5.94 49.20
N ALA A 73 84.53 6.16 50.25
CA ALA A 73 85.97 6.42 50.14
C ALA A 73 86.73 5.27 49.47
N ALA A 74 86.49 4.03 49.91
CA ALA A 74 87.20 2.86 49.43
C ALA A 74 86.84 2.51 47.97
N LEU A 75 85.61 2.76 47.53
CA LEU A 75 85.21 2.56 46.12
C LEU A 75 85.67 3.69 45.19
N GLU A 76 85.84 4.92 45.68
CA GLU A 76 86.35 6.05 44.88
C GLU A 76 87.89 6.04 44.72
N ALA A 77 88.62 5.27 45.55
CA ALA A 77 90.08 5.23 45.62
C ALA A 77 90.81 4.49 44.48
N PHE A 78 90.08 3.86 43.54
CA PHE A 78 90.65 3.15 42.40
C PHE A 78 91.27 4.12 41.37
N ALA A 79 92.56 4.43 41.52
CA ALA A 79 93.31 5.20 40.53
C ALA A 79 93.82 4.30 39.39
N ALA A 80 93.90 4.85 38.18
CA ALA A 80 94.42 4.13 37.02
C ALA A 80 95.90 3.75 37.23
N ALA A 81 96.21 2.45 37.18
CA ALA A 81 97.55 1.92 37.40
C ALA A 81 98.19 1.35 36.12
N THR A 82 99.49 1.04 36.21
CA THR A 82 100.27 0.35 35.17
C THR A 82 99.96 -1.16 35.14
N PRO A 83 100.03 -1.84 33.98
CA PRO A 83 99.84 -3.29 33.92
C PRO A 83 100.78 -4.03 34.90
N GLY A 84 100.22 -4.86 35.77
CA GLY A 84 100.97 -5.57 36.83
C GLY A 84 100.91 -4.90 38.20
N SER A 85 100.23 -3.76 38.35
CA SER A 85 100.03 -3.09 39.64
C SER A 85 98.70 -2.34 39.75
N VAL A 86 98.29 -2.00 40.96
CA VAL A 86 97.18 -1.10 41.32
C VAL A 86 97.66 -0.08 42.35
N ILE A 87 97.15 1.15 42.31
CA ILE A 87 97.37 2.14 43.37
C ILE A 87 96.00 2.54 43.92
N LEU A 88 95.84 2.36 45.23
CA LEU A 88 94.71 2.89 46.00
C LEU A 88 95.18 4.16 46.72
N ASN A 89 94.53 5.28 46.43
CA ASN A 89 94.74 6.53 47.17
C ASN A 89 93.55 6.73 48.12
N LEU A 90 93.79 6.54 49.41
CA LEU A 90 92.75 6.62 50.43
C LEU A 90 92.58 8.08 50.91
N GLU A 91 91.40 8.41 51.44
CA GLU A 91 91.00 9.79 51.77
C GLU A 91 91.87 10.48 52.81
N ASP A 92 92.54 9.72 53.68
CA ASP A 92 93.44 10.24 54.70
C ASP A 92 94.86 10.53 54.18
N GLY A 93 95.13 10.22 52.91
CA GLY A 93 96.42 10.38 52.26
C GLY A 93 97.27 9.11 52.21
N THR A 94 96.80 8.00 52.78
CA THR A 94 97.44 6.69 52.70
C THR A 94 97.48 6.20 51.24
N VAL A 95 98.64 5.74 50.79
CA VAL A 95 98.83 5.19 49.44
C VAL A 95 99.17 3.71 49.54
N VAL A 96 98.34 2.86 48.93
CA VAL A 96 98.58 1.41 48.84
C VAL A 96 98.90 1.07 47.39
N HIS A 97 100.15 0.69 47.15
CA HIS A 97 100.64 0.23 45.85
C HIS A 97 100.69 -1.31 45.87
N ILE A 98 99.83 -1.93 45.07
CA ILE A 98 99.65 -3.38 45.01
C ILE A 98 100.31 -3.88 43.74
N GLU A 99 101.19 -4.87 43.85
CA GLU A 99 101.89 -5.53 42.73
C GLU A 99 101.62 -7.04 42.80
N GLY A 100 101.49 -7.69 41.64
CA GLY A 100 101.21 -9.13 41.59
C GLY A 100 100.92 -9.63 40.17
N GLU A 101 101.01 -10.94 39.95
CA GLU A 101 100.73 -11.51 38.63
C GLU A 101 99.26 -11.30 38.26
N GLY A 102 99.01 -10.57 37.17
CA GLY A 102 97.66 -10.29 36.69
C GLY A 102 96.92 -9.17 37.44
N VAL A 103 97.53 -8.57 38.48
CA VAL A 103 96.98 -7.43 39.19
C VAL A 103 96.85 -6.21 38.26
N SER A 104 95.65 -5.67 38.16
CA SER A 104 95.31 -4.45 37.44
C SER A 104 94.02 -3.87 38.01
N PRO A 105 93.66 -2.61 37.67
CA PRO A 105 92.40 -2.02 38.11
C PRO A 105 91.15 -2.77 37.63
N GLN A 106 91.28 -3.66 36.63
CA GLN A 106 90.16 -4.46 36.12
C GLN A 106 90.04 -5.84 36.79
N THR A 107 91.11 -6.31 37.42
CA THR A 107 91.18 -7.67 37.98
C THR A 107 91.11 -7.70 39.49
N LEU A 108 91.45 -6.61 40.18
CA LEU A 108 91.22 -6.44 41.62
C LEU A 108 89.72 -6.22 41.87
N GLY A 109 89.05 -7.22 42.45
CA GLY A 109 87.61 -7.24 42.67
C GLY A 109 87.20 -6.95 44.11
N MET A 110 85.89 -6.80 44.35
CA MET A 110 85.33 -6.64 45.70
C MET A 110 85.57 -7.85 46.61
N SER A 111 85.92 -9.01 46.05
CA SER A 111 86.34 -10.19 46.84
C SER A 111 87.74 -10.05 47.43
N ASP A 112 88.55 -9.14 46.89
CA ASP A 112 89.93 -8.90 47.30
C ASP A 112 90.05 -7.73 48.32
N LEU A 113 88.91 -7.11 48.66
CA LEU A 113 88.80 -5.94 49.55
C LEU A 113 87.76 -6.18 50.66
N LEU A 114 88.02 -5.65 51.87
CA LEU A 114 87.07 -5.65 52.99
C LEU A 114 86.66 -4.20 53.37
N ILE A 115 85.35 -3.82 53.33
CA ILE A 115 84.82 -2.43 53.43
C ILE A 115 83.44 -2.34 54.19
N ALA A 116 83.02 -1.18 54.77
CA ALA A 116 81.73 -0.88 55.49
C ALA A 116 80.46 -0.48 54.62
N ASP A 117 79.26 -0.07 55.15
CA ASP A 117 77.91 0.17 54.46
C ASP A 117 77.33 1.66 54.37
N GLY A 118 76.47 2.08 53.35
CA GLY A 118 75.75 3.42 53.12
C GLY A 118 74.85 3.65 51.81
N ASN A 119 74.05 4.78 51.62
CA ASN A 119 73.03 5.09 50.51
C ASN A 119 73.37 6.22 49.47
N VAL A 120 72.81 6.19 48.24
CA VAL A 120 72.97 7.10 47.06
C VAL A 120 71.62 7.48 46.40
N PRO A 121 71.29 8.77 46.13
CA PRO A 121 70.01 9.18 45.50
C PRO A 121 69.87 8.79 44.01
N ALA A 122 68.63 8.55 43.54
CA ALA A 122 68.34 8.28 42.13
C ALA A 122 68.48 9.52 41.22
N THR A 123 68.72 9.26 39.94
CA THR A 123 68.94 10.27 38.89
C THR A 123 68.06 10.00 37.66
N GLY A 124 67.89 11.01 36.80
CA GLY A 124 67.05 10.91 35.59
C GLY A 124 65.70 11.63 35.71
N ARG A 125 64.75 11.31 34.83
CA ARG A 125 63.35 11.77 34.88
C ARG A 125 62.43 10.93 33.97
N PRO A 126 61.11 10.89 34.24
CA PRO A 126 60.11 10.44 33.27
C PRO A 126 60.10 11.31 32.00
N VAL A 127 59.89 10.70 30.83
CA VAL A 127 59.83 11.39 29.53
C VAL A 127 58.46 11.17 28.91
N ILE A 128 57.72 12.25 28.66
CA ILE A 128 56.42 12.19 27.97
C ILE A 128 56.65 12.18 26.45
N SER A 129 55.90 11.33 25.75
CA SER A 129 55.82 11.26 24.28
C SER A 129 54.35 11.29 23.83
N GLY A 130 54.11 11.83 22.64
CA GLY A 130 52.77 12.07 22.09
C GLY A 130 52.61 13.52 21.63
N ASN A 131 51.56 13.80 20.85
CA ASN A 131 51.24 15.16 20.43
C ASN A 131 50.41 15.83 21.54
N ALA A 132 50.73 17.08 21.86
CA ALA A 132 49.91 17.89 22.76
C ALA A 132 48.73 18.49 21.95
N ALA A 133 47.78 17.65 21.58
CA ALA A 133 46.53 18.04 20.94
C ALA A 133 45.38 17.30 21.65
N GLU A 134 44.23 17.93 21.76
CA GLU A 134 42.99 17.30 22.22
C GLU A 134 42.75 15.96 21.50
N ASP A 135 42.17 15.01 22.21
CA ASP A 135 42.01 13.61 21.79
C ASP A 135 43.28 12.83 21.45
N ALA A 136 44.47 13.42 21.65
CA ALA A 136 45.71 12.68 21.51
C ALA A 136 46.03 11.89 22.79
N LEU A 137 46.66 10.72 22.60
CA LEU A 137 47.16 9.89 23.69
C LEU A 137 48.61 10.26 24.01
N LEU A 138 48.87 10.66 25.26
CA LEU A 138 50.22 10.81 25.81
C LEU A 138 50.69 9.50 26.46
N THR A 139 51.98 9.19 26.35
CA THR A 139 52.64 8.01 26.94
C THR A 139 53.91 8.42 27.68
N VAL A 140 54.18 7.81 28.84
CA VAL A 140 55.42 8.06 29.61
C VAL A 140 56.45 6.94 29.46
N ASP A 141 57.70 7.32 29.19
CA ASP A 141 58.88 6.46 29.23
C ASP A 141 59.68 6.72 30.52
N LEU A 142 59.98 5.64 31.26
CA LEU A 142 60.70 5.67 32.53
C LEU A 142 62.14 5.15 32.40
N SER A 143 62.58 4.80 31.18
CA SER A 143 63.90 4.18 30.90
C SER A 143 65.10 5.03 31.31
N GLN A 144 64.91 6.33 31.50
CA GLN A 144 65.96 7.28 31.88
C GLN A 144 66.16 7.39 33.40
N ILE A 145 65.35 6.72 34.22
CA ILE A 145 65.50 6.67 35.67
C ILE A 145 66.56 5.63 36.03
N ALA A 146 67.57 6.04 36.79
CA ALA A 146 68.65 5.18 37.24
C ALA A 146 68.98 5.44 38.71
N ASP A 147 69.23 4.37 39.45
CA ASP A 147 69.65 4.41 40.85
C ASP A 147 70.84 3.47 41.05
N LEU A 148 71.88 3.97 41.71
CA LEU A 148 73.13 3.24 41.93
C LEU A 148 72.99 2.18 43.03
N ASP A 149 72.02 2.35 43.93
CA ASP A 149 71.65 1.37 44.95
C ASP A 149 70.59 0.37 44.42
N GLY A 150 70.04 0.63 43.24
CA GLY A 150 69.06 -0.21 42.57
C GLY A 150 67.63 0.01 43.06
N PHE A 151 66.66 -0.14 42.15
CA PHE A 151 65.22 -0.02 42.41
C PHE A 151 64.44 -1.03 41.57
N ASN A 152 63.18 -1.31 41.94
CA ASN A 152 62.27 -2.11 41.12
C ASN A 152 61.41 -1.20 40.21
N ALA A 153 61.74 -1.19 38.92
CA ALA A 153 61.02 -0.40 37.92
C ALA A 153 59.53 -0.76 37.78
N GLU A 154 59.12 -1.99 38.12
CA GLU A 154 57.71 -2.43 38.05
C GLU A 154 56.85 -1.83 39.17
N THR A 155 57.45 -1.19 40.18
CA THR A 155 56.75 -0.64 41.35
C THR A 155 56.59 0.87 41.31
N ILE A 156 56.98 1.52 40.21
CA ILE A 156 56.82 2.97 40.06
C ILE A 156 55.32 3.31 40.01
N ALA A 157 54.88 4.18 40.92
CA ALA A 157 53.55 4.77 40.89
C ALA A 157 53.56 6.09 40.10
N LEU A 158 52.59 6.25 39.19
CA LEU A 158 52.45 7.40 38.30
C LEU A 158 51.25 8.27 38.67
N GLN A 159 51.35 9.58 38.42
CA GLN A 159 50.25 10.53 38.51
C GLN A 159 50.43 11.64 37.46
N TRP A 160 49.48 11.75 36.53
CA TRP A 160 49.44 12.84 35.55
C TRP A 160 48.84 14.11 36.16
N GLN A 161 49.32 15.26 35.71
CA GLN A 161 48.95 16.56 36.25
C GLN A 161 48.68 17.57 35.13
N ARG A 162 47.69 18.45 35.37
CA ARG A 162 47.37 19.62 34.55
C ARG A 162 47.80 20.87 35.30
N ASP A 163 48.71 21.65 34.72
CA ASP A 163 49.31 22.85 35.36
C ASP A 163 49.80 22.59 36.80
N GLY A 164 50.34 21.38 37.05
CA GLY A 164 50.87 20.97 38.35
C GLY A 164 49.81 20.57 39.39
N GLN A 165 48.54 20.38 38.99
CA GLN A 165 47.49 19.78 39.84
C GLN A 165 47.13 18.38 39.36
N ASP A 166 46.88 17.46 40.29
CA ASP A 166 46.54 16.08 39.97
C ASP A 166 45.25 15.98 39.15
N ILE A 167 45.34 15.30 38.01
CA ILE A 167 44.17 14.91 37.24
C ILE A 167 43.58 13.67 37.89
N VAL A 168 42.32 13.77 38.30
CA VAL A 168 41.62 12.72 39.03
C VAL A 168 41.66 11.41 38.23
N MET A 169 42.13 10.33 38.88
CA MET A 169 42.24 8.97 38.32
C MET A 169 43.27 8.77 37.20
N ALA A 170 44.03 9.79 36.81
CA ALA A 170 45.05 9.68 35.76
C ALA A 170 46.38 9.11 36.31
N THR A 171 46.43 7.80 36.56
CA THR A 171 47.57 7.09 37.18
C THR A 171 48.23 6.05 36.27
N GLY A 172 47.80 5.96 35.01
CA GLY A 172 48.31 4.99 34.04
C GLY A 172 49.63 5.41 33.38
N THR A 173 50.21 4.48 32.60
CA THR A 173 51.37 4.77 31.73
C THR A 173 50.99 5.61 30.50
N THR A 174 49.70 5.84 30.29
CA THR A 174 49.14 6.68 29.23
C THR A 174 48.06 7.59 29.77
N TYR A 175 47.83 8.73 29.11
CA TYR A 175 46.76 9.68 29.42
C TYR A 175 46.14 10.22 28.12
N GLN A 176 44.82 10.12 28.00
CA GLN A 176 44.05 10.63 26.86
C GLN A 176 43.72 12.10 27.15
N LEU A 177 44.12 13.00 26.26
CA LEU A 177 43.80 14.42 26.36
C LEU A 177 42.32 14.66 26.06
N THR A 178 41.71 15.58 26.79
CA THR A 178 40.29 15.96 26.71
C THR A 178 40.15 17.47 26.51
N GLN A 179 38.95 17.95 26.20
CA GLN A 179 38.70 19.39 26.05
C GLN A 179 39.13 20.20 27.28
N ALA A 180 38.96 19.64 28.47
CA ALA A 180 39.37 20.29 29.71
C ALA A 180 40.89 20.50 29.85
N ASP A 181 41.72 19.84 29.01
CA ASP A 181 43.18 19.97 28.97
C ASP A 181 43.65 21.06 28.00
N VAL A 182 42.81 21.53 27.07
CA VAL A 182 43.19 22.51 26.05
C VAL A 182 43.74 23.79 26.67
N GLY A 183 44.84 24.28 26.09
CA GLY A 183 45.58 25.45 26.56
C GLY A 183 46.48 25.20 27.80
N SER A 184 46.35 24.05 28.47
CA SER A 184 47.15 23.70 29.66
C SER A 184 48.37 22.86 29.29
N ALA A 185 49.41 22.87 30.13
CA ALA A 185 50.55 21.96 29.98
C ALA A 185 50.38 20.73 30.89
N ILE A 186 50.83 19.56 30.39
CA ILE A 186 50.71 18.29 31.11
C ILE A 186 52.07 17.81 31.62
N THR A 187 52.12 17.37 32.87
CA THR A 187 53.30 16.72 33.51
C THR A 187 52.92 15.36 34.10
N VAL A 188 53.93 14.53 34.42
CA VAL A 188 53.74 13.26 35.14
C VAL A 188 54.79 13.08 36.23
N LEU A 189 54.32 12.68 37.42
CA LEU A 189 55.13 12.32 38.58
C LEU A 189 55.36 10.82 38.65
N ALA A 190 56.60 10.38 38.92
CA ALA A 190 56.98 9.00 39.18
C ALA A 190 57.51 8.85 40.61
N ARG A 191 56.93 7.93 41.39
CA ARG A 191 57.28 7.66 42.80
C ARG A 191 57.67 6.20 42.98
N PHE A 192 58.80 5.91 43.64
CA PHE A 192 59.27 4.54 43.89
C PHE A 192 60.11 4.43 45.18
N GLN A 193 60.50 3.20 45.53
CA GLN A 193 61.35 2.89 46.69
C GLN A 193 62.60 2.13 46.22
N ASP A 194 63.77 2.50 46.73
CA ASP A 194 65.05 1.84 46.43
C ASP A 194 65.22 0.51 47.19
N THR A 195 66.30 -0.24 46.92
CA THR A 195 66.60 -1.49 47.66
C THR A 195 67.04 -1.27 49.11
N GLY A 196 67.35 -0.02 49.49
CA GLY A 196 67.62 0.46 50.85
C GLY A 196 66.39 0.86 51.66
N ASN A 197 65.18 0.76 51.08
CA ASN A 197 63.89 1.22 51.61
C ASN A 197 63.70 2.76 51.70
N THR A 198 64.44 3.57 50.96
CA THR A 198 64.21 5.02 50.83
C THR A 198 63.19 5.33 49.74
N GLN A 199 62.24 6.22 50.00
CA GLN A 199 61.23 6.65 49.00
C GLN A 199 61.75 7.83 48.18
N GLU A 200 61.61 7.77 46.86
CA GLU A 200 62.08 8.76 45.90
C GLU A 200 60.99 9.21 44.91
N GLU A 201 61.15 10.41 44.36
CA GLU A 201 60.17 11.07 43.47
C GLU A 201 60.88 11.90 42.38
N LEU A 202 60.43 11.73 41.12
CA LEU A 202 60.94 12.45 39.95
C LEU A 202 59.78 12.95 39.07
N GLU A 203 59.90 14.18 38.55
CA GLU A 203 58.90 14.81 37.67
C GLU A 203 59.42 14.95 36.23
N SER A 204 58.52 14.77 35.25
CA SER A 204 58.80 15.02 33.84
C SER A 204 59.01 16.51 33.53
N LEU A 205 59.38 16.81 32.28
CA LEU A 205 59.19 18.17 31.74
C LEU A 205 57.72 18.34 31.32
N PRO A 206 57.18 19.58 31.34
CA PRO A 206 55.84 19.86 30.81
C PRO A 206 55.79 19.67 29.30
N THR A 207 54.65 19.20 28.78
CA THR A 207 54.34 19.25 27.35
C THR A 207 54.25 20.69 26.85
N GLN A 208 54.15 20.89 25.53
CA GLN A 208 53.55 22.11 25.01
C GLN A 208 52.09 22.22 25.50
N ALA A 209 51.54 23.43 25.48
CA ALA A 209 50.11 23.62 25.74
C ALA A 209 49.29 22.77 24.76
N VAL A 210 48.30 22.05 25.27
CA VAL A 210 47.43 21.18 24.45
C VAL A 210 46.69 22.05 23.44
N MET A 211 46.81 21.71 22.16
CA MET A 211 46.10 22.37 21.06
C MET A 211 44.68 21.85 20.97
N ASN A 212 43.73 22.76 20.76
CA ASN A 212 42.33 22.44 20.45
C ASN A 212 42.22 21.65 19.13
N VAL A 213 41.31 20.69 19.06
CA VAL A 213 40.92 20.02 17.82
C VAL A 213 39.44 20.34 17.60
N ASN A 214 39.07 20.75 16.39
CA ASN A 214 37.69 21.13 16.10
C ASN A 214 36.76 19.91 16.25
N ASP A 215 35.78 20.00 17.13
CA ASP A 215 34.70 19.06 17.36
C ASP A 215 33.48 19.41 16.49
N LEU A 216 32.60 18.44 16.26
CA LEU A 216 31.37 18.65 15.49
C LEU A 216 30.22 19.08 16.42
N PRO A 217 29.19 19.77 15.91
CA PRO A 217 28.09 20.24 16.73
C PRO A 217 27.28 19.05 17.24
N SER A 218 26.83 19.12 18.49
CA SER A 218 26.02 18.10 19.16
C SER A 218 24.66 18.65 19.60
N GLY A 219 23.76 17.76 20.02
CA GLY A 219 22.40 18.13 20.43
C GLY A 219 21.40 18.11 19.27
N SER A 220 20.37 18.95 19.33
CA SER A 220 19.32 19.02 18.31
C SER A 220 18.73 20.42 18.21
N ILE A 221 18.21 20.76 17.03
CA ILE A 221 17.39 21.95 16.82
C ILE A 221 15.99 21.51 16.39
N PHE A 222 14.95 22.23 16.83
CA PHE A 222 13.56 21.86 16.60
C PHE A 222 12.82 22.95 15.84
N ILE A 223 11.98 22.57 14.90
CA ILE A 223 10.97 23.47 14.32
C ILE A 223 9.73 23.41 15.22
N LEU A 224 9.23 24.57 15.62
CA LEU A 224 8.04 24.77 16.44
C LEU A 224 6.96 25.49 15.61
N GLY A 225 5.69 25.15 15.86
CA GLY A 225 4.53 25.68 15.13
C GLY A 225 3.87 24.62 14.26
N GLN A 226 2.60 24.83 13.90
CA GLN A 226 1.88 23.99 12.94
C GLN A 226 1.95 24.61 11.55
N PRO A 227 2.26 23.82 10.51
CA PRO A 227 2.33 24.32 9.15
C PRO A 227 0.91 24.68 8.66
N GLY A 228 0.82 25.78 7.90
CA GLY A 228 -0.43 26.37 7.42
C GLY A 228 -0.13 27.56 6.52
N THR A 229 -1.06 27.94 5.64
CA THR A 229 -0.88 29.18 4.85
C THR A 229 -0.73 30.38 5.80
N ASP A 230 0.33 31.17 5.61
CA ASP A 230 0.72 32.30 6.47
C ASP A 230 1.08 31.93 7.93
N ALA A 231 1.24 30.64 8.24
CA ALA A 231 1.71 30.19 9.55
C ALA A 231 3.15 30.66 9.79
N ILE A 232 3.46 30.97 11.06
CA ILE A 232 4.81 31.32 11.50
C ILE A 232 5.41 30.11 12.20
N LEU A 233 6.43 29.50 11.57
CA LEU A 233 7.26 28.46 12.17
C LEU A 233 8.48 29.11 12.83
N THR A 234 8.91 28.59 13.98
CA THR A 234 10.05 29.11 14.74
C THR A 234 11.06 28.01 15.01
N VAL A 235 12.36 28.28 14.90
CA VAL A 235 13.40 27.31 15.29
C VAL A 235 13.80 27.51 16.74
N ASP A 236 13.77 26.43 17.53
CA ASP A 236 14.40 26.35 18.84
C ASP A 236 15.80 25.73 18.71
N VAL A 237 16.82 26.53 19.05
CA VAL A 237 18.23 26.13 19.07
C VAL A 237 18.77 25.96 20.48
N SER A 238 17.93 26.00 21.51
CA SER A 238 18.38 25.99 22.92
C SER A 238 19.08 24.70 23.34
N ALA A 239 18.88 23.61 22.61
CA ALA A 239 19.54 22.32 22.83
C ALA A 239 20.79 22.10 21.96
N LEU A 240 21.20 23.09 21.15
CA LEU A 240 22.48 23.05 20.44
C LEU A 240 23.64 23.16 21.43
N ASN A 241 24.61 22.27 21.31
CA ASN A 241 25.82 22.28 22.12
C ASN A 241 27.06 22.00 21.27
N ASP A 242 28.14 22.70 21.55
CA ASP A 242 29.44 22.50 20.93
C ASP A 242 30.50 22.40 22.02
N GLU A 243 31.41 21.43 21.88
CA GLU A 243 32.50 21.22 22.83
C GLU A 243 33.60 22.28 22.65
N ASP A 244 33.74 22.86 21.46
CA ASP A 244 34.62 24.00 21.17
C ASP A 244 34.11 25.34 21.73
N GLY A 245 32.83 25.38 22.09
CA GLY A 245 32.13 26.61 22.44
C GLY A 245 31.81 27.49 21.22
N PHE A 246 30.79 28.32 21.34
CA PHE A 246 30.39 29.26 20.30
C PHE A 246 29.67 30.47 20.89
N ASP A 247 29.67 31.58 20.16
CA ASP A 247 28.80 32.73 20.47
C ASP A 247 27.38 32.47 19.96
N PRO A 248 26.35 32.35 20.82
CA PRO A 248 24.98 32.14 20.37
C PRO A 248 24.44 33.22 19.44
N SER A 249 25.01 34.43 19.47
CA SER A 249 24.65 35.52 18.55
C SER A 249 25.22 35.38 17.15
N SER A 250 26.12 34.41 16.93
CA SER A 250 26.65 34.05 15.61
C SER A 250 25.77 33.07 14.85
N ILE A 251 24.74 32.48 15.49
CA ILE A 251 23.82 31.55 14.85
C ILE A 251 23.02 32.27 13.76
N VAL A 252 23.05 31.69 12.56
CA VAL A 252 22.21 32.03 11.43
C VAL A 252 21.40 30.80 11.06
N VAL A 253 20.08 30.91 11.14
CA VAL A 253 19.15 29.85 10.71
C VAL A 253 18.81 30.04 9.24
N GLU A 254 18.99 29.00 8.44
CA GLU A 254 18.59 28.90 7.04
C GLU A 254 17.46 27.87 6.89
N TRP A 255 16.32 28.26 6.33
CA TRP A 255 15.21 27.38 6.00
C TRP A 255 15.34 26.92 4.55
N ARG A 256 15.30 25.62 4.30
CA ARG A 256 15.61 25.03 3.00
C ARG A 256 14.60 23.96 2.60
N ARG A 257 14.39 23.77 1.30
CA ARG A 257 13.65 22.62 0.77
C ARG A 257 14.54 21.38 0.73
N VAL A 258 13.94 20.22 0.93
CA VAL A 258 14.63 18.93 0.81
C VAL A 258 14.92 18.57 -0.64
N ASP A 259 13.95 18.72 -1.54
CA ASP A 259 14.02 18.28 -2.94
C ASP A 259 15.10 18.97 -3.78
N THR A 260 15.34 20.24 -3.53
CA THR A 260 16.15 21.13 -4.37
C THR A 260 17.30 21.78 -3.62
N ASP A 261 17.37 21.61 -2.29
CA ASP A 261 18.26 22.36 -1.40
C ASP A 261 18.14 23.90 -1.57
N ALA A 262 16.98 24.37 -2.05
CA ALA A 262 16.75 25.79 -2.28
C ALA A 262 16.56 26.54 -0.94
N LEU A 263 17.31 27.63 -0.75
CA LEU A 263 17.13 28.54 0.40
C LEU A 263 15.80 29.27 0.29
N LEU A 264 14.92 29.05 1.27
CA LEU A 264 13.60 29.68 1.38
C LEU A 264 13.65 30.97 2.18
N HIS A 265 14.35 30.98 3.33
CA HIS A 265 14.41 32.13 4.24
C HIS A 265 15.65 32.03 5.16
N THR A 266 16.19 33.16 5.60
CA THR A 266 17.14 33.26 6.72
C THR A 266 16.55 33.96 7.96
N GLY A 267 16.63 33.35 9.14
CA GLY A 267 16.16 33.91 10.41
C GLY A 267 15.36 32.90 11.26
N ASP A 268 15.15 33.22 12.53
CA ASP A 268 14.54 32.30 13.51
C ASP A 268 13.07 31.95 13.22
N ASN A 269 12.38 32.85 12.52
CA ASN A 269 10.97 32.69 12.16
C ASN A 269 10.81 32.62 10.65
N PHE A 270 9.98 31.69 10.19
CA PHE A 270 9.63 31.48 8.80
C PHE A 270 8.13 31.58 8.60
N VAL A 271 7.70 32.47 7.71
CA VAL A 271 6.31 32.56 7.28
C VAL A 271 6.12 31.63 6.10
N VAL A 272 5.22 30.66 6.24
CA VAL A 272 5.00 29.64 5.22
C VAL A 272 4.17 30.23 4.08
N ALA A 273 4.75 30.25 2.88
CA ALA A 273 4.09 30.72 1.66
C ALA A 273 3.31 29.58 0.99
N SER A 274 2.16 29.89 0.38
CA SER A 274 1.36 28.89 -0.36
C SER A 274 2.12 28.21 -1.51
N ALA A 275 3.07 28.91 -2.14
CA ALA A 275 3.85 28.41 -3.28
C ALA A 275 4.82 27.26 -2.94
N ILE A 276 5.00 26.92 -1.66
CA ILE A 276 5.84 25.80 -1.22
C ILE A 276 5.04 24.69 -0.53
N ARG A 277 3.71 24.67 -0.68
CA ARG A 277 2.84 23.57 -0.25
C ARG A 277 3.26 22.26 -0.92
N GLY A 278 3.14 21.14 -0.21
CA GLY A 278 3.61 19.83 -0.68
C GLY A 278 5.13 19.65 -0.65
N ALA A 279 5.88 20.66 -0.20
CA ALA A 279 7.31 20.54 -0.01
C ALA A 279 7.65 20.01 1.37
N GLU A 280 8.74 19.25 1.45
CA GLU A 280 9.40 18.96 2.72
C GLU A 280 10.51 20.00 2.96
N ILE A 281 10.56 20.55 4.17
CA ILE A 281 11.53 21.58 4.56
C ILE A 281 12.36 21.14 5.77
N TYR A 282 13.50 21.79 5.96
CA TYR A 282 14.27 21.71 7.21
C TYR A 282 14.90 23.06 7.54
N ALA A 283 15.22 23.24 8.82
CA ALA A 283 16.04 24.34 9.29
C ALA A 283 17.49 23.87 9.45
N GLN A 284 18.44 24.68 9.00
CA GLN A 284 19.87 24.51 9.20
C GLN A 284 20.40 25.68 10.03
N ALA A 285 20.91 25.41 11.22
CA ALA A 285 21.63 26.41 12.01
C ALA A 285 23.11 26.37 11.59
N ARG A 286 23.65 27.53 11.23
CA ARG A 286 25.08 27.75 10.94
C ARG A 286 25.64 28.76 11.93
N TYR A 287 26.80 28.50 12.51
CA TYR A 287 27.44 29.42 13.45
C TYR A 287 28.97 29.37 13.35
N LEU A 288 29.64 30.30 14.04
CA LEU A 288 31.09 30.31 14.19
C LEU A 288 31.43 29.80 15.58
N ASP A 289 32.22 28.74 15.67
CA ASP A 289 32.76 28.28 16.95
C ASP A 289 33.79 29.28 17.51
N ASP A 290 34.23 29.08 18.75
CA ASP A 290 35.27 29.90 19.36
C ASP A 290 36.66 29.66 18.73
N GLY A 291 36.82 28.57 17.96
CA GLY A 291 37.96 28.24 17.11
C GLY A 291 38.04 29.05 15.80
N GLY A 292 36.98 29.77 15.42
CA GLY A 292 36.88 30.54 14.19
C GLY A 292 36.51 29.73 12.94
N GLN A 293 35.97 28.53 13.12
CA GLN A 293 35.48 27.59 12.11
C GLN A 293 33.95 27.64 12.03
N THR A 294 33.44 27.49 10.82
CA THR A 294 31.99 27.55 10.56
C THR A 294 31.39 26.15 10.60
N GLU A 295 30.42 25.97 11.48
CA GLU A 295 29.78 24.70 11.79
C GLU A 295 28.30 24.73 11.38
N THR A 296 27.70 23.56 11.12
CA THR A 296 26.27 23.46 10.79
C THR A 296 25.59 22.25 11.42
N ILE A 297 24.35 22.44 11.91
CA ILE A 297 23.45 21.35 12.33
C ILE A 297 22.07 21.50 11.68
N GLN A 298 21.36 20.39 11.50
CA GLN A 298 20.05 20.33 10.84
C GLN A 298 18.95 19.89 11.81
N SER A 299 17.73 20.43 11.62
CA SER A 299 16.51 19.90 12.24
C SER A 299 16.07 18.58 11.61
N ALA A 300 15.10 17.92 12.25
CA ALA A 300 14.27 16.95 11.55
C ALA A 300 13.55 17.61 10.35
N LEU A 301 13.20 16.79 9.37
CA LEU A 301 12.43 17.23 8.20
C LEU A 301 10.98 17.52 8.61
N LEU A 302 10.37 18.53 8.01
CA LEU A 302 8.99 18.93 8.25
C LEU A 302 8.23 19.00 6.91
N PRO A 303 7.27 18.10 6.65
CA PRO A 303 6.38 18.21 5.51
C PRO A 303 5.39 19.37 5.69
N LEU A 304 5.08 20.08 4.60
CA LEU A 304 4.13 21.19 4.56
C LEU A 304 2.79 20.78 3.91
N ASN A 305 2.14 19.79 4.53
CA ASN A 305 0.83 19.25 4.12
C ASN A 305 -0.16 19.53 5.26
N TRP A 306 -0.99 20.56 5.10
CA TRP A 306 -2.01 20.94 6.10
C TRP A 306 -3.41 20.74 5.52
N ASN A 307 -4.35 20.45 6.42
CA ASN A 307 -5.78 20.25 6.15
C ASN A 307 -6.31 21.30 5.16
N ILE A 308 -7.07 20.84 4.18
CA ILE A 308 -7.76 21.70 3.22
C ILE A 308 -9.26 21.54 3.26
N GLU A 309 -9.91 22.63 2.90
CA GLU A 309 -11.34 22.68 2.58
C GLU A 309 -11.40 23.05 1.09
N ILE A 310 -11.80 22.09 0.25
CA ILE A 310 -12.06 22.28 -1.18
C ILE A 310 -13.57 22.22 -1.38
N ILE A 311 -14.09 23.23 -2.07
CA ILE A 311 -15.48 23.27 -2.50
C ILE A 311 -15.44 23.45 -4.01
N GLY A 312 -16.08 22.53 -4.72
CA GLY A 312 -16.29 22.54 -6.15
C GLY A 312 -17.24 23.65 -6.61
N THR A 313 -17.78 23.46 -7.79
CA THR A 313 -18.75 24.30 -8.47
C THR A 313 -20.05 23.51 -8.63
N GLU A 314 -21.02 24.05 -9.35
CA GLU A 314 -22.31 23.37 -9.57
C GLU A 314 -22.28 22.63 -10.92
N PHE A 315 -21.11 22.14 -11.30
CA PHE A 315 -20.82 21.39 -12.51
C PHE A 315 -19.83 20.29 -12.15
N ASP A 316 -19.74 19.27 -12.99
CA ASP A 316 -18.77 18.18 -12.91
C ASP A 316 -17.34 18.69 -12.64
N ASP A 317 -16.82 18.40 -11.46
CA ASP A 317 -15.52 18.77 -10.97
C ASP A 317 -14.65 17.53 -10.67
N THR A 318 -13.34 17.74 -10.62
CA THR A 318 -12.40 16.75 -10.08
C THR A 318 -11.66 17.38 -8.92
N LEU A 319 -11.94 16.91 -7.71
CA LEU A 319 -11.38 17.41 -6.47
C LEU A 319 -10.26 16.47 -6.00
N VAL A 320 -9.11 17.05 -5.65
CA VAL A 320 -7.94 16.29 -5.19
C VAL A 320 -7.44 16.85 -3.87
N GLY A 321 -7.47 16.00 -2.84
CA GLY A 321 -6.99 16.25 -1.49
C GLY A 321 -5.47 16.15 -1.35
N ALA A 322 -5.01 16.20 -0.12
CA ALA A 322 -3.62 16.01 0.29
C ALA A 322 -3.55 14.86 1.30
N ASP A 323 -2.34 14.44 1.68
CA ASP A 323 -2.14 13.41 2.71
C ASP A 323 -2.46 13.87 4.16
N SER A 324 -3.41 14.79 4.34
CA SER A 324 -3.87 15.31 5.64
C SER A 324 -5.39 15.25 5.73
N ASP A 325 -5.95 15.24 6.95
CA ASP A 325 -7.41 15.31 7.16
C ASP A 325 -8.06 16.51 6.43
N ASP A 326 -8.83 16.25 5.39
CA ASP A 326 -9.38 17.21 4.44
C ASP A 326 -10.92 17.23 4.45
N ILE A 327 -11.50 18.30 3.90
CA ILE A 327 -12.93 18.44 3.64
C ILE A 327 -13.09 18.77 2.16
N LEU A 328 -13.73 17.87 1.42
CA LEU A 328 -13.96 18.01 -0.03
C LEU A 328 -15.46 17.95 -0.30
N SER A 329 -15.98 18.93 -1.04
CA SER A 329 -17.41 19.01 -1.37
C SER A 329 -17.58 19.35 -2.85
N GLY A 330 -18.24 18.45 -3.60
CA GLY A 330 -18.56 18.57 -5.03
C GLY A 330 -19.58 19.67 -5.31
N LEU A 331 -20.73 19.59 -4.65
CA LEU A 331 -21.95 20.42 -4.73
C LEU A 331 -23.00 19.86 -5.69
N ALA A 332 -22.93 20.15 -6.99
CA ALA A 332 -23.90 19.67 -7.95
C ALA A 332 -23.20 19.32 -9.25
N GLY A 333 -23.69 18.32 -9.98
CA GLY A 333 -22.99 17.74 -11.13
C GLY A 333 -22.32 16.42 -10.74
N ASP A 334 -21.76 15.73 -11.73
CA ASP A 334 -21.15 14.41 -11.51
C ASP A 334 -19.66 14.62 -11.16
N ASP A 335 -19.32 14.55 -9.88
CA ASP A 335 -18.01 14.91 -9.33
C ASP A 335 -17.10 13.71 -9.07
N ILE A 336 -15.80 13.90 -9.25
CA ILE A 336 -14.77 12.92 -8.89
C ILE A 336 -13.95 13.45 -7.72
N ILE A 337 -13.96 12.75 -6.58
CA ILE A 337 -13.33 13.19 -5.33
C ILE A 337 -12.23 12.19 -4.90
N LEU A 338 -10.97 12.64 -4.98
CA LEU A 338 -9.78 11.88 -4.56
C LEU A 338 -9.20 12.48 -3.29
N ALA A 339 -9.34 11.83 -2.14
CA ALA A 339 -8.95 12.43 -0.86
C ALA A 339 -7.46 12.22 -0.53
N GLY A 340 -6.97 10.99 -0.67
CA GLY A 340 -5.55 10.66 -0.49
C GLY A 340 -5.31 9.90 0.80
N ALA A 341 -4.66 10.52 1.78
CA ALA A 341 -4.52 9.92 3.10
C ALA A 341 -4.93 10.95 4.15
N GLY A 342 -5.46 10.52 5.29
CA GLY A 342 -6.07 11.45 6.23
C GLY A 342 -7.36 10.85 6.78
N ASN A 343 -8.03 11.55 7.68
CA ASN A 343 -9.43 11.26 8.01
C ASN A 343 -10.25 12.36 7.36
N ASP A 344 -10.80 12.07 6.20
CA ASP A 344 -11.34 13.04 5.26
C ASP A 344 -12.88 13.06 5.33
N ASP A 345 -13.48 14.21 5.03
CA ASP A 345 -14.93 14.44 4.95
C ASP A 345 -15.27 14.76 3.49
N LEU A 346 -15.78 13.76 2.77
CA LEU A 346 -16.07 13.79 1.35
C LEU A 346 -17.57 13.89 1.13
N ARG A 347 -17.98 14.87 0.32
CA ARG A 347 -19.39 15.13 0.02
C ARG A 347 -19.56 15.33 -1.47
N GLY A 348 -20.36 14.49 -2.09
CA GLY A 348 -20.71 14.56 -3.50
C GLY A 348 -21.66 15.73 -3.72
N GLY A 349 -22.94 15.51 -3.44
CA GLY A 349 -23.99 16.51 -3.51
C GLY A 349 -25.12 16.04 -4.43
N ASP A 350 -25.64 16.91 -5.29
CA ASP A 350 -26.60 16.48 -6.31
C ASP A 350 -25.83 15.96 -7.54
N GLY A 351 -26.10 14.77 -8.06
CA GLY A 351 -25.37 14.18 -9.19
C GLY A 351 -24.81 12.79 -8.90
N ALA A 352 -24.29 12.11 -9.92
CA ALA A 352 -23.66 10.80 -9.74
C ALA A 352 -22.17 10.97 -9.46
N ASP A 353 -21.75 10.82 -8.20
CA ASP A 353 -20.40 11.14 -7.75
C ASP A 353 -19.50 9.90 -7.58
N ILE A 354 -18.19 10.08 -7.76
CA ILE A 354 -17.18 9.02 -7.61
C ILE A 354 -16.19 9.40 -6.50
N PHE A 355 -16.06 8.53 -5.49
CA PHE A 355 -15.17 8.73 -4.35
C PHE A 355 -14.00 7.74 -4.35
N LEU A 356 -12.79 8.27 -4.16
CA LEU A 356 -11.58 7.51 -3.84
C LEU A 356 -11.07 8.02 -2.49
N PRO A 357 -11.55 7.46 -1.36
CA PRO A 357 -11.23 7.95 -0.02
C PRO A 357 -9.75 7.75 0.32
N GLY A 358 -9.18 6.61 -0.06
CA GLY A 358 -7.78 6.33 0.21
C GLY A 358 -7.55 5.87 1.65
N ALA A 359 -6.50 6.38 2.31
CA ALA A 359 -6.06 5.82 3.59
C ALA A 359 -6.47 6.66 4.80
N GLY A 360 -7.30 6.10 5.68
CA GLY A 360 -7.59 6.59 7.01
C GLY A 360 -9.04 6.34 7.37
N ASN A 361 -9.63 7.09 8.31
CA ASN A 361 -11.04 6.86 8.68
C ASN A 361 -11.88 7.98 8.07
N ASP A 362 -12.38 7.73 6.89
CA ASP A 362 -13.03 8.73 6.06
C ASP A 362 -14.54 8.72 6.28
N THR A 363 -15.17 9.85 6.00
CA THR A 363 -16.63 9.98 5.94
C THR A 363 -16.99 10.35 4.52
N VAL A 364 -17.70 9.45 3.84
CA VAL A 364 -18.14 9.60 2.46
C VAL A 364 -19.65 9.77 2.44
N SER A 365 -20.13 10.80 1.76
CA SER A 365 -21.56 11.12 1.62
C SER A 365 -21.85 11.42 0.15
N GLY A 366 -22.55 10.53 -0.53
CA GLY A 366 -23.03 10.76 -1.90
C GLY A 366 -24.19 11.76 -1.94
N ASP A 367 -25.10 11.65 -0.95
CA ASP A 367 -26.38 12.37 -0.85
C ASP A 367 -27.53 11.66 -1.60
N ASP A 368 -28.28 12.34 -2.47
CA ASP A 368 -29.47 11.82 -3.16
C ASP A 368 -29.14 11.67 -4.66
N ASP A 369 -28.59 10.56 -5.14
CA ASP A 369 -28.53 10.14 -6.57
C ASP A 369 -27.87 8.73 -6.59
N PHE A 370 -27.09 8.36 -7.62
CA PHE A 370 -26.39 7.07 -7.69
C PHE A 370 -24.89 7.28 -7.57
N ASP A 371 -24.34 6.99 -6.40
CA ASP A 371 -22.97 7.37 -6.02
C ASP A 371 -22.05 6.16 -5.85
N SER A 372 -20.82 6.30 -6.34
CA SER A 372 -19.82 5.24 -6.38
C SER A 372 -18.66 5.48 -5.41
N VAL A 373 -18.28 4.48 -4.62
CA VAL A 373 -17.02 4.47 -3.87
C VAL A 373 -16.09 3.39 -4.43
N SER A 374 -14.83 3.75 -4.68
CA SER A 374 -13.82 2.81 -5.13
C SER A 374 -12.67 2.71 -4.14
N TYR A 375 -12.36 1.48 -3.76
CA TYR A 375 -11.20 1.10 -2.96
C TYR A 375 -10.03 0.58 -3.81
N ASP A 376 -10.17 0.67 -5.13
CA ASP A 376 -9.12 0.27 -6.07
C ASP A 376 -7.94 1.28 -6.05
N TYR A 377 -6.85 0.90 -6.72
CA TYR A 377 -5.56 1.58 -6.70
C TYR A 377 -5.65 3.08 -7.01
N VAL A 378 -5.29 3.89 -6.00
CA VAL A 378 -5.02 5.32 -6.16
C VAL A 378 -3.54 5.54 -6.49
N PRO A 379 -3.19 6.34 -7.51
CA PRO A 379 -1.79 6.65 -7.83
C PRO A 379 -0.97 7.17 -6.64
N GLY A 380 -0.08 6.33 -6.11
CA GLY A 380 0.83 6.68 -4.99
C GLY A 380 0.49 6.03 -3.65
N ILE A 381 -0.68 5.41 -3.51
CA ILE A 381 -1.12 4.71 -2.29
C ILE A 381 -1.78 3.38 -2.73
N THR A 382 -1.18 2.24 -2.35
CA THR A 382 -1.71 0.90 -2.71
C THR A 382 -2.35 0.25 -1.50
N PRO A 383 -3.59 -0.28 -1.59
CA PRO A 383 -4.14 -1.13 -0.54
C PRO A 383 -3.23 -2.35 -0.31
N PHE A 384 -3.28 -2.92 0.90
CA PHE A 384 -2.44 -4.06 1.27
C PHE A 384 -3.23 -5.28 1.77
N THR A 385 -4.56 -5.19 1.80
CA THR A 385 -5.52 -6.25 2.12
C THR A 385 -6.85 -5.94 1.42
N GLY A 386 -7.75 -6.92 1.32
CA GLY A 386 -9.12 -6.67 0.86
C GLY A 386 -9.99 -5.98 1.92
N ILE A 387 -11.11 -5.42 1.46
CA ILE A 387 -12.10 -4.68 2.23
C ILE A 387 -13.11 -5.59 2.90
N VAL A 388 -13.76 -5.06 3.93
CA VAL A 388 -14.95 -5.66 4.54
C VAL A 388 -16.01 -4.57 4.68
N LEU A 389 -16.94 -4.52 3.73
CA LEU A 389 -17.89 -3.44 3.54
C LEU A 389 -19.34 -3.93 3.72
N ASP A 390 -20.18 -3.08 4.31
CA ASP A 390 -21.61 -3.31 4.47
C ASP A 390 -22.37 -2.00 4.26
N LEU A 391 -23.01 -1.85 3.10
CA LEU A 391 -23.76 -0.64 2.73
C LEU A 391 -24.95 -0.41 3.66
N ALA A 392 -25.71 -1.45 4.01
CA ALA A 392 -26.85 -1.28 4.93
C ALA A 392 -26.42 -0.84 6.34
N ALA A 393 -25.20 -1.22 6.74
CA ALA A 393 -24.62 -0.78 8.00
C ALA A 393 -23.94 0.59 7.91
N GLY A 394 -23.65 1.06 6.70
CA GLY A 394 -23.06 2.37 6.39
C GLY A 394 -21.58 2.47 6.71
N PHE A 395 -20.80 1.39 6.54
CA PHE A 395 -19.36 1.42 6.77
C PHE A 395 -18.55 0.37 5.99
N ALA A 396 -17.29 0.71 5.71
CA ALA A 396 -16.23 -0.24 5.44
C ALA A 396 -15.46 -0.51 6.75
N SER A 397 -15.62 -1.69 7.35
CA SER A 397 -14.95 -2.05 8.62
C SER A 397 -13.45 -2.37 8.47
N ASN A 398 -13.02 -2.54 7.23
CA ASN A 398 -11.66 -2.52 6.76
C ASN A 398 -11.70 -1.95 5.33
N ASP A 399 -10.97 -0.88 5.08
CA ASP A 399 -10.89 -0.10 3.83
C ASP A 399 -9.71 -0.51 2.92
N GLY A 400 -9.07 -1.64 3.21
CA GLY A 400 -7.86 -2.07 2.49
C GLY A 400 -6.55 -1.47 3.03
N PHE A 401 -6.66 -0.48 3.93
CA PHE A 401 -5.56 0.14 4.69
C PHE A 401 -5.60 -0.20 6.19
N GLY A 402 -6.58 -1.00 6.63
CA GLY A 402 -6.74 -1.41 8.02
C GLY A 402 -7.48 -0.38 8.88
N THR A 403 -8.18 0.55 8.25
CA THR A 403 -8.98 1.61 8.86
C THR A 403 -10.46 1.45 8.53
N ILE A 404 -11.31 2.34 9.07
CA ILE A 404 -12.76 2.24 8.97
C ILE A 404 -13.33 3.49 8.34
N ASP A 405 -14.08 3.34 7.25
CA ASP A 405 -14.82 4.43 6.63
C ASP A 405 -16.30 4.38 6.97
N THR A 406 -16.92 5.56 6.99
CA THR A 406 -18.37 5.72 7.09
C THR A 406 -18.91 6.08 5.71
N LEU A 407 -19.92 5.33 5.26
CA LEU A 407 -20.54 5.47 3.94
C LEU A 407 -22.01 5.85 4.11
N LEU A 408 -22.47 6.87 3.39
CA LEU A 408 -23.83 7.41 3.45
C LEU A 408 -24.32 7.76 2.05
N GLY A 409 -25.43 7.16 1.59
CA GLY A 409 -25.94 7.36 0.22
C GLY A 409 -24.87 6.94 -0.77
N ILE A 410 -24.52 5.65 -0.75
CA ILE A 410 -23.56 5.04 -1.66
C ILE A 410 -24.21 3.76 -2.12
N GLU A 411 -24.34 3.62 -3.42
CA GLU A 411 -25.04 2.52 -4.07
C GLU A 411 -24.06 1.64 -4.84
N ASP A 412 -22.95 2.21 -5.31
CA ASP A 412 -21.93 1.51 -6.09
C ASP A 412 -20.60 1.38 -5.33
N VAL A 413 -20.05 0.17 -5.34
CA VAL A 413 -18.83 -0.19 -4.62
C VAL A 413 -17.90 -0.96 -5.55
N SER A 414 -16.69 -0.45 -5.70
CA SER A 414 -15.56 -1.19 -6.27
C SER A 414 -14.58 -1.58 -5.17
N GLY A 415 -14.28 -2.87 -5.09
CA GLY A 415 -13.32 -3.49 -4.17
C GLY A 415 -11.87 -3.17 -4.51
N THR A 416 -10.98 -4.09 -4.16
CA THR A 416 -9.54 -3.96 -4.31
C THR A 416 -9.00 -5.01 -5.29
N ARG A 417 -7.72 -5.38 -5.12
CA ARG A 417 -7.06 -6.44 -5.87
C ARG A 417 -6.75 -7.67 -5.00
N PHE A 418 -7.51 -7.80 -3.91
CA PHE A 418 -7.37 -8.83 -2.90
C PHE A 418 -8.75 -9.27 -2.46
N ASP A 419 -8.87 -10.50 -1.95
CA ASP A 419 -10.09 -11.08 -1.41
C ASP A 419 -10.92 -10.09 -0.54
N ASP A 420 -11.99 -9.59 -1.12
CA ASP A 420 -12.91 -8.61 -0.58
C ASP A 420 -14.19 -9.28 -0.04
N ASN A 421 -14.86 -8.64 0.91
CA ASN A 421 -16.16 -9.05 1.41
C ASN A 421 -17.11 -7.86 1.38
N ILE A 422 -17.99 -7.84 0.38
CA ILE A 422 -18.84 -6.72 0.02
C ILE A 422 -20.29 -7.14 0.25
N LEU A 423 -21.01 -6.38 1.07
CA LEU A 423 -22.44 -6.60 1.32
C LEU A 423 -23.20 -5.33 0.90
N GLY A 424 -24.20 -5.51 0.04
CA GLY A 424 -25.13 -4.46 -0.38
C GLY A 424 -26.10 -4.01 0.70
N ASP A 425 -27.22 -3.42 0.30
CA ASP A 425 -28.31 -2.97 1.16
C ASP A 425 -29.68 -3.43 0.66
N ASP A 426 -30.75 -2.67 0.93
CA ASP A 426 -32.10 -3.04 0.47
C ASP A 426 -32.48 -2.29 -0.84
N ASN A 427 -31.55 -1.52 -1.41
CA ASN A 427 -31.71 -0.72 -2.61
C ASN A 427 -30.94 -1.35 -3.78
N LEU A 428 -31.07 -0.78 -4.99
CA LEU A 428 -30.25 -1.17 -6.15
C LEU A 428 -28.77 -0.85 -5.86
N ASN A 429 -27.91 -1.85 -5.96
CA ASN A 429 -26.46 -1.68 -5.78
C ASN A 429 -25.65 -2.13 -7.00
N GLY A 430 -24.54 -1.44 -7.25
CA GLY A 430 -23.49 -1.90 -8.16
C GLY A 430 -22.33 -2.45 -7.34
N LEU A 431 -22.01 -3.74 -7.46
CA LEU A 431 -21.02 -4.40 -6.60
C LEU A 431 -19.94 -5.08 -7.44
N PHE A 432 -18.74 -4.51 -7.42
CA PHE A 432 -17.60 -4.95 -8.22
C PHE A 432 -16.47 -5.43 -7.29
N GLY A 433 -16.09 -6.71 -7.36
CA GLY A 433 -15.03 -7.30 -6.52
C GLY A 433 -13.64 -6.79 -6.87
N GLY A 434 -13.23 -7.01 -8.13
CA GLY A 434 -11.94 -6.58 -8.65
C GLY A 434 -11.04 -7.78 -8.95
N ASP A 435 -9.76 -7.75 -8.54
CA ASP A 435 -8.98 -8.99 -8.52
C ASP A 435 -9.10 -9.61 -7.11
N GLY A 436 -9.06 -10.92 -6.96
CA GLY A 436 -9.11 -11.57 -5.64
C GLY A 436 -10.15 -12.68 -5.60
N ASP A 437 -10.12 -13.53 -4.56
CA ASP A 437 -11.22 -14.46 -4.33
C ASP A 437 -12.27 -13.74 -3.46
N ASP A 438 -13.24 -13.09 -4.10
CA ASP A 438 -14.16 -12.15 -3.46
C ASP A 438 -15.44 -12.82 -2.96
N THR A 439 -16.11 -12.19 -2.01
CA THR A 439 -17.44 -12.58 -1.52
C THR A 439 -18.36 -11.38 -1.60
N ILE A 440 -19.40 -11.47 -2.43
CA ILE A 440 -20.36 -10.41 -2.70
C ILE A 440 -21.78 -10.91 -2.44
N ASP A 441 -22.58 -10.13 -1.73
CA ASP A 441 -23.99 -10.39 -1.41
C ASP A 441 -24.79 -9.09 -1.61
N GLY A 442 -25.62 -9.03 -2.67
CA GLY A 442 -26.45 -7.88 -3.02
C GLY A 442 -27.55 -7.59 -1.99
N ARG A 443 -28.13 -8.65 -1.43
CA ARG A 443 -29.22 -8.68 -0.43
C ARG A 443 -30.61 -8.46 -1.03
N GLU A 444 -31.34 -7.40 -0.67
CA GLU A 444 -32.66 -7.13 -1.25
C GLU A 444 -32.47 -5.99 -2.25
N GLY A 445 -33.01 -6.06 -3.46
CA GLY A 445 -32.67 -5.03 -4.42
C GLY A 445 -32.86 -5.51 -5.85
N PHE A 446 -32.50 -4.66 -6.79
CA PHE A 446 -32.15 -5.14 -8.13
C PHE A 446 -30.66 -4.87 -8.21
N ASP A 447 -29.82 -5.86 -8.02
CA ASP A 447 -28.39 -5.64 -7.82
C ASP A 447 -27.58 -6.04 -9.05
N GLU A 448 -26.60 -5.23 -9.41
CA GLU A 448 -25.62 -5.53 -10.45
C GLU A 448 -24.33 -6.04 -9.80
N VAL A 449 -23.92 -7.28 -10.12
CA VAL A 449 -22.77 -7.93 -9.48
C VAL A 449 -21.75 -8.39 -10.51
N TRP A 450 -20.48 -8.05 -10.27
CA TRP A 450 -19.32 -8.57 -10.99
C TRP A 450 -18.22 -8.96 -10.01
N GLY A 451 -17.82 -10.23 -10.01
CA GLY A 451 -16.71 -10.71 -9.20
C GLY A 451 -15.37 -10.15 -9.66
N GLY A 452 -15.12 -10.19 -10.96
CA GLY A 452 -13.85 -9.79 -11.55
C GLY A 452 -12.93 -11.00 -11.71
N ALA A 453 -11.65 -10.87 -11.39
CA ALA A 453 -10.67 -11.93 -11.58
C ALA A 453 -10.41 -12.70 -10.28
N GLY A 454 -10.74 -13.98 -10.25
CA GLY A 454 -10.49 -14.85 -9.12
C GLY A 454 -11.58 -15.90 -8.98
N SER A 455 -11.61 -16.65 -7.88
CA SER A 455 -12.68 -17.63 -7.64
C SER A 455 -13.67 -17.10 -6.62
N ASP A 456 -14.73 -16.49 -7.11
CA ASP A 456 -15.62 -15.67 -6.30
C ASP A 456 -16.81 -16.43 -5.72
N VAL A 457 -17.46 -15.82 -4.73
CA VAL A 457 -18.76 -16.22 -4.20
C VAL A 457 -19.71 -15.06 -4.35
N LEU A 458 -20.64 -15.16 -5.30
CA LEU A 458 -21.55 -14.09 -5.68
C LEU A 458 -22.99 -14.50 -5.36
N GLU A 459 -23.69 -13.67 -4.58
CA GLU A 459 -25.10 -13.83 -4.25
C GLU A 459 -25.81 -12.52 -4.67
N GLY A 460 -26.73 -12.58 -5.64
CA GLY A 460 -27.54 -11.41 -6.01
C GLY A 460 -28.51 -11.09 -4.89
N GLY A 461 -29.32 -12.08 -4.53
CA GLY A 461 -30.10 -12.08 -3.29
C GLY A 461 -31.58 -12.20 -3.58
N ALA A 462 -32.35 -11.18 -3.25
CA ALA A 462 -33.79 -11.12 -3.44
C ALA A 462 -34.17 -9.90 -4.25
N GLY A 463 -34.50 -10.14 -5.51
CA GLY A 463 -35.19 -9.21 -6.39
C GLY A 463 -34.99 -9.63 -7.82
N GLY A 464 -34.59 -8.72 -8.70
CA GLY A 464 -34.14 -9.08 -10.04
C GLY A 464 -32.68 -8.70 -10.14
N ASP A 465 -31.79 -9.68 -10.00
CA ASP A 465 -30.37 -9.42 -9.84
C ASP A 465 -29.60 -9.84 -11.09
N ASP A 466 -28.67 -8.98 -11.51
CA ASP A 466 -27.88 -9.08 -12.73
C ASP A 466 -26.47 -9.58 -12.42
N LEU A 467 -26.10 -10.72 -13.00
CA LEU A 467 -24.71 -11.18 -13.05
C LEU A 467 -24.04 -10.68 -14.32
N ILE A 468 -23.03 -9.82 -14.19
CA ILE A 468 -22.41 -9.13 -15.31
C ILE A 468 -20.98 -9.62 -15.54
N PHE A 469 -20.59 -9.79 -16.81
CA PHE A 469 -19.21 -10.05 -17.23
C PHE A 469 -18.78 -8.97 -18.21
N LEU A 470 -17.84 -8.10 -17.80
CA LEU A 470 -17.66 -6.79 -18.43
C LEU A 470 -17.03 -6.85 -19.83
N ASN A 471 -17.68 -6.14 -20.77
CA ASN A 471 -17.01 -5.34 -21.80
C ASN A 471 -17.46 -3.87 -21.67
N ALA A 472 -16.65 -2.94 -22.17
CA ALA A 472 -16.63 -1.50 -21.91
C ALA A 472 -17.91 -0.66 -22.25
N GLY A 473 -19.13 -1.19 -22.07
CA GLY A 473 -20.38 -0.51 -22.40
C GLY A 473 -21.57 -0.80 -21.50
N HIS A 474 -21.48 -1.74 -20.55
CA HIS A 474 -22.58 -2.05 -19.60
C HIS A 474 -22.33 -1.55 -18.17
N LEU A 475 -21.37 -0.65 -18.04
CA LEU A 475 -20.93 -0.19 -16.74
C LEU A 475 -21.77 1.04 -16.39
N TRP A 476 -22.72 0.91 -15.47
CA TRP A 476 -23.38 2.05 -14.80
C TRP A 476 -22.42 2.82 -13.89
N LEU A 477 -21.13 2.87 -14.24
CA LEU A 477 -20.26 3.81 -13.57
C LEU A 477 -20.66 5.22 -13.98
N ALA A 478 -20.69 6.11 -12.97
CA ALA A 478 -20.96 7.52 -13.17
C ALA A 478 -20.10 8.10 -14.32
N PRO A 479 -20.65 9.01 -15.15
CA PRO A 479 -19.93 9.62 -16.25
C PRO A 479 -18.54 10.16 -15.83
N GLY A 480 -17.46 9.64 -16.42
CA GLY A 480 -16.07 10.05 -16.11
C GLY A 480 -15.23 8.97 -15.42
N ALA A 481 -15.86 7.92 -14.90
CA ALA A 481 -15.20 6.73 -14.37
C ALA A 481 -14.25 6.05 -15.37
N GLU A 482 -14.62 6.03 -16.65
CA GLU A 482 -13.83 5.46 -17.74
C GLU A 482 -12.38 5.99 -17.82
N GLU A 483 -12.10 7.20 -17.31
CA GLU A 483 -10.74 7.76 -17.26
C GLU A 483 -9.91 7.25 -16.05
N LEU A 484 -10.55 6.79 -14.97
CA LEU A 484 -9.90 6.27 -13.76
C LEU A 484 -9.63 4.77 -13.86
N PHE A 485 -10.54 4.02 -14.48
CA PHE A 485 -10.53 2.55 -14.49
C PHE A 485 -9.82 1.91 -15.69
N SER A 486 -8.92 2.66 -16.35
CA SER A 486 -8.19 2.20 -17.54
C SER A 486 -7.23 1.01 -17.32
N GLU A 487 -7.16 0.48 -16.10
CA GLU A 487 -6.33 -0.67 -15.72
C GLU A 487 -7.12 -1.99 -15.62
N PHE A 488 -8.46 -1.98 -15.76
CA PHE A 488 -9.22 -3.24 -15.89
C PHE A 488 -8.72 -4.01 -17.12
N VAL A 489 -8.11 -5.17 -16.84
CA VAL A 489 -7.64 -6.07 -17.89
C VAL A 489 -8.81 -6.94 -18.29
N PHE A 490 -9.64 -6.49 -19.24
CA PHE A 490 -10.74 -7.30 -19.74
C PHE A 490 -10.25 -8.70 -20.16
N GLY A 491 -11.04 -9.71 -19.83
CA GLY A 491 -10.76 -11.08 -20.24
C GLY A 491 -10.73 -11.24 -21.76
N THR A 492 -10.24 -12.40 -22.20
CA THR A 492 -9.91 -12.63 -23.62
C THR A 492 -10.69 -13.77 -24.26
N HIS A 493 -11.67 -14.31 -23.54
CA HIS A 493 -12.50 -15.44 -23.92
C HIS A 493 -13.91 -15.20 -23.38
N GLY A 494 -14.90 -15.90 -23.95
CA GLY A 494 -16.26 -15.89 -23.43
C GLY A 494 -16.41 -16.73 -22.17
N VAL A 495 -17.54 -16.54 -21.52
CA VAL A 495 -17.88 -17.09 -20.21
C VAL A 495 -18.66 -18.40 -20.33
N THR A 496 -18.70 -19.15 -19.24
CA THR A 496 -19.61 -20.30 -19.11
C THR A 496 -20.39 -20.17 -17.82
N VAL A 497 -21.66 -19.81 -17.91
CA VAL A 497 -22.53 -19.50 -16.77
C VAL A 497 -23.65 -20.54 -16.70
N SER A 498 -23.94 -21.02 -15.49
CA SER A 498 -25.10 -21.87 -15.24
C SER A 498 -25.76 -21.50 -13.91
N LEU A 499 -26.88 -20.75 -13.99
CA LEU A 499 -27.71 -20.39 -12.84
C LEU A 499 -28.25 -21.65 -12.16
N LEU A 500 -28.73 -22.63 -12.94
CA LEU A 500 -29.20 -23.92 -12.43
C LEU A 500 -28.16 -24.66 -11.56
N ASN A 501 -26.88 -24.62 -11.93
CA ASN A 501 -25.82 -25.31 -11.20
C ASN A 501 -25.13 -24.42 -10.15
N GLY A 502 -25.41 -23.12 -10.15
CA GLY A 502 -24.77 -22.12 -9.29
C GLY A 502 -23.28 -21.99 -9.54
N ILE A 503 -22.84 -22.03 -10.81
CA ILE A 503 -21.43 -21.94 -11.20
C ILE A 503 -21.28 -21.04 -12.42
N SER A 504 -20.29 -20.15 -12.41
CA SER A 504 -19.74 -19.47 -13.58
C SER A 504 -18.27 -19.82 -13.79
N ILE A 505 -17.81 -19.72 -15.03
CA ILE A 505 -16.42 -19.62 -15.42
C ILE A 505 -16.30 -18.29 -16.14
N ASP A 506 -15.61 -17.35 -15.51
CA ASP A 506 -15.43 -15.98 -15.98
C ASP A 506 -14.52 -15.86 -17.21
N GLU A 507 -14.30 -14.62 -17.65
CA GLU A 507 -13.47 -14.25 -18.79
C GLU A 507 -11.94 -14.44 -18.54
N TYR A 508 -11.57 -14.72 -17.28
CA TYR A 508 -10.20 -15.03 -16.81
C TYR A 508 -9.92 -16.54 -16.77
N GLY A 509 -10.97 -17.36 -16.78
CA GLY A 509 -10.94 -18.83 -16.74
C GLY A 509 -10.94 -19.41 -15.32
N ASP A 510 -11.25 -18.59 -14.32
CA ASP A 510 -11.45 -18.99 -12.94
C ASP A 510 -12.89 -19.53 -12.75
N THR A 511 -13.32 -19.83 -11.53
CA THR A 511 -14.61 -20.50 -11.33
C THR A 511 -15.28 -19.98 -10.07
N ASP A 512 -16.45 -19.38 -10.26
CA ASP A 512 -17.19 -18.73 -9.19
C ASP A 512 -18.37 -19.60 -8.77
N VAL A 513 -18.80 -19.37 -7.54
CA VAL A 513 -20.04 -19.90 -7.01
C VAL A 513 -21.07 -18.77 -7.05
N ILE A 514 -22.13 -18.96 -7.82
CA ILE A 514 -23.17 -17.96 -8.04
C ILE A 514 -24.52 -18.44 -7.50
N SER A 515 -25.36 -17.53 -7.04
CA SER A 515 -26.74 -17.83 -6.64
C SER A 515 -27.63 -16.59 -6.58
N GLY A 516 -28.93 -16.77 -6.77
CA GLY A 516 -29.91 -15.67 -6.62
C GLY A 516 -29.72 -14.58 -7.66
N PHE A 517 -29.45 -14.98 -8.90
CA PHE A 517 -29.42 -14.11 -10.07
C PHE A 517 -30.53 -14.56 -11.01
N GLU A 518 -31.24 -13.61 -11.59
CA GLU A 518 -32.26 -13.85 -12.60
C GLU A 518 -31.71 -13.56 -13.99
N ASP A 519 -30.80 -12.59 -14.09
CA ASP A 519 -30.31 -12.05 -15.35
C ASP A 519 -28.80 -12.26 -15.50
N VAL A 520 -28.35 -12.53 -16.73
CA VAL A 520 -26.93 -12.73 -17.06
C VAL A 520 -26.55 -11.91 -18.28
N VAL A 521 -25.50 -11.12 -18.11
CA VAL A 521 -24.90 -10.27 -19.14
C VAL A 521 -23.56 -10.87 -19.54
N GLY A 522 -23.51 -11.49 -20.72
CA GLY A 522 -22.32 -12.08 -21.31
C GLY A 522 -21.32 -11.06 -21.87
N THR A 523 -20.43 -11.53 -22.74
CA THR A 523 -19.28 -10.79 -23.29
C THR A 523 -19.37 -10.64 -24.82
N ASP A 524 -18.43 -9.93 -25.44
CA ASP A 524 -18.29 -9.86 -26.91
C ASP A 524 -17.54 -11.08 -27.48
N PHE A 525 -17.47 -12.18 -26.72
CA PHE A 525 -16.87 -13.43 -27.13
C PHE A 525 -17.88 -14.58 -27.03
N ALA A 526 -17.59 -15.70 -27.69
CA ALA A 526 -18.46 -16.88 -27.66
C ALA A 526 -18.71 -17.41 -26.25
N ASP A 527 -19.93 -17.21 -25.76
CA ASP A 527 -20.40 -17.53 -24.43
C ASP A 527 -21.25 -18.81 -24.38
N GLN A 528 -21.34 -19.39 -23.19
CA GLN A 528 -22.29 -20.46 -22.86
C GLN A 528 -23.07 -20.06 -21.62
N ILE A 529 -24.31 -19.64 -21.79
CA ILE A 529 -25.17 -19.17 -20.71
C ILE A 529 -26.34 -20.14 -20.55
N THR A 530 -26.61 -20.55 -19.32
CA THR A 530 -27.74 -21.42 -18.98
C THR A 530 -28.47 -20.83 -17.77
N GLY A 531 -29.75 -20.53 -17.95
CA GLY A 531 -30.67 -20.07 -16.92
C GLY A 531 -31.03 -21.14 -15.89
N ASP A 532 -32.20 -20.99 -15.27
CA ASP A 532 -32.76 -21.93 -14.31
C ASP A 532 -34.26 -22.20 -14.52
N ASP A 533 -35.05 -22.46 -13.46
CA ASP A 533 -36.49 -22.74 -13.60
C ASP A 533 -37.33 -21.45 -13.38
N ALA A 534 -36.69 -20.29 -13.24
CA ALA A 534 -37.32 -18.97 -13.13
C ALA A 534 -37.23 -18.20 -14.44
N ASN A 535 -38.02 -17.13 -14.57
CA ASN A 535 -37.96 -16.25 -15.73
C ASN A 535 -36.61 -15.51 -15.74
N ASN A 536 -35.79 -15.74 -16.76
CA ASN A 536 -34.46 -15.16 -16.90
C ASN A 536 -34.37 -14.18 -18.08
N GLN A 537 -33.55 -13.13 -17.95
CA GLN A 537 -33.07 -12.33 -19.09
C GLN A 537 -31.59 -12.62 -19.35
N LEU A 538 -31.29 -13.20 -20.52
CA LEU A 538 -29.95 -13.70 -20.83
C LEU A 538 -29.40 -13.04 -22.10
N TYR A 539 -28.24 -12.40 -21.99
CA TYR A 539 -27.61 -11.64 -23.06
C TYR A 539 -26.25 -12.24 -23.46
N GLY A 540 -26.09 -12.64 -24.73
CA GLY A 540 -24.84 -13.14 -25.31
C GLY A 540 -23.95 -12.07 -25.96
N PHE A 541 -24.49 -10.89 -26.28
CA PHE A 541 -23.81 -9.76 -26.94
C PHE A 541 -23.14 -10.06 -28.27
N GLY A 542 -21.89 -10.51 -28.30
CA GLY A 542 -21.17 -10.70 -29.53
C GLY A 542 -20.41 -12.01 -29.44
N GLY A 543 -20.33 -12.79 -30.51
CA GLY A 543 -19.76 -14.11 -30.33
C GLY A 543 -20.29 -15.14 -31.32
N GLU A 544 -20.32 -16.37 -30.86
CA GLU A 544 -21.12 -17.46 -31.42
C GLU A 544 -21.66 -18.15 -30.17
N ASP A 545 -22.79 -17.64 -29.69
CA ASP A 545 -23.22 -17.84 -28.31
C ASP A 545 -24.17 -19.02 -28.18
N GLN A 546 -24.18 -19.64 -27.01
CA GLN A 546 -25.14 -20.67 -26.66
C GLN A 546 -25.89 -20.25 -25.42
N VAL A 547 -27.16 -19.90 -25.57
CA VAL A 547 -28.02 -19.37 -24.52
C VAL A 547 -29.23 -20.29 -24.34
N PHE A 548 -29.40 -20.82 -23.13
CA PHE A 548 -30.47 -21.75 -22.77
C PHE A 548 -31.27 -21.19 -21.59
N GLY A 549 -32.57 -20.95 -21.75
CA GLY A 549 -33.45 -20.47 -20.68
C GLY A 549 -33.78 -21.54 -19.65
N LEU A 550 -34.19 -22.72 -20.15
CA LEU A 550 -34.64 -23.92 -19.44
C LEU A 550 -36.11 -23.90 -19.03
N GLY A 551 -36.50 -23.21 -17.97
CA GLY A 551 -37.89 -23.18 -17.52
C GLY A 551 -38.26 -21.81 -16.98
N GLY A 552 -39.48 -21.36 -17.21
CA GLY A 552 -39.84 -19.96 -16.97
C GLY A 552 -40.16 -19.28 -18.28
N ASP A 553 -40.73 -18.08 -18.21
CA ASP A 553 -40.97 -17.26 -19.40
C ASP A 553 -39.73 -16.38 -19.62
N ASP A 554 -38.81 -16.83 -20.47
CA ASP A 554 -37.47 -16.27 -20.60
C ASP A 554 -37.35 -15.23 -21.72
N SER A 555 -36.37 -14.33 -21.60
CA SER A 555 -35.96 -13.41 -22.67
C SER A 555 -34.50 -13.64 -23.03
N LEU A 556 -34.26 -14.12 -24.25
CA LEU A 556 -32.95 -14.53 -24.74
C LEU A 556 -32.46 -13.62 -25.87
N TYR A 557 -31.26 -13.08 -25.73
CA TYR A 557 -30.65 -12.17 -26.69
C TYR A 557 -29.28 -12.72 -27.14
N GLY A 558 -29.16 -13.12 -28.41
CA GLY A 558 -27.90 -13.61 -29.00
C GLY A 558 -26.92 -12.47 -29.28
N GLY A 559 -27.42 -11.46 -29.99
CA GLY A 559 -26.66 -10.26 -30.32
C GLY A 559 -25.96 -10.39 -31.67
N GLY A 560 -24.64 -10.37 -31.75
CA GLY A 560 -23.89 -10.39 -33.00
C GLY A 560 -23.08 -11.68 -33.12
N GLY A 561 -23.41 -12.58 -34.04
CA GLY A 561 -22.81 -13.90 -34.00
C GLY A 561 -23.57 -14.91 -34.83
N ALA A 562 -23.22 -16.18 -34.70
CA ALA A 562 -24.07 -17.26 -35.17
C ALA A 562 -24.49 -18.04 -33.94
N ASP A 563 -25.66 -17.69 -33.42
CA ASP A 563 -26.04 -17.98 -32.04
C ASP A 563 -27.04 -19.14 -31.97
N LEU A 564 -27.02 -19.83 -30.83
CA LEU A 564 -27.97 -20.89 -30.48
C LEU A 564 -28.76 -20.44 -29.25
N LEU A 565 -30.04 -20.12 -29.46
CA LEU A 565 -30.97 -19.77 -28.41
C LEU A 565 -32.01 -20.89 -28.26
N ASP A 566 -32.23 -21.35 -27.04
CA ASP A 566 -33.22 -22.38 -26.67
C ASP A 566 -33.98 -21.90 -25.44
N GLY A 567 -35.26 -21.53 -25.62
CA GLY A 567 -36.17 -21.01 -24.59
C GLY A 567 -36.38 -22.05 -23.49
N GLY A 568 -37.20 -23.06 -23.76
CA GLY A 568 -37.31 -24.23 -22.89
C GLY A 568 -38.76 -24.56 -22.54
N GLU A 569 -39.12 -24.60 -21.26
CA GLU A 569 -40.51 -24.70 -20.80
C GLU A 569 -41.02 -23.32 -20.39
N GLY A 570 -42.10 -22.83 -20.99
CA GLY A 570 -42.60 -21.48 -20.69
C GLY A 570 -42.91 -20.74 -21.99
N ASP A 571 -43.38 -19.50 -21.87
CA ASP A 571 -43.68 -18.66 -23.04
C ASP A 571 -42.52 -17.66 -23.23
N ASP A 572 -41.61 -17.97 -24.15
CA ASP A 572 -40.31 -17.33 -24.26
C ASP A 572 -40.24 -16.21 -25.33
N ARG A 573 -39.28 -15.29 -25.21
CA ARG A 573 -38.94 -14.29 -26.23
C ARG A 573 -37.49 -14.43 -26.67
N LEU A 574 -37.26 -14.63 -27.96
CA LEU A 574 -35.92 -14.85 -28.54
C LEU A 574 -35.58 -13.77 -29.58
N GLU A 575 -34.45 -13.07 -29.39
CA GLU A 575 -33.84 -12.15 -30.34
C GLU A 575 -32.46 -12.69 -30.74
N GLY A 576 -32.32 -13.22 -31.96
CA GLY A 576 -31.03 -13.71 -32.47
C GLY A 576 -30.04 -12.57 -32.72
N GLY A 577 -30.50 -11.52 -33.40
CA GLY A 577 -29.69 -10.37 -33.77
C GLY A 577 -28.98 -10.58 -35.11
N GLY A 578 -27.71 -10.21 -35.19
CA GLY A 578 -26.95 -10.22 -36.42
C GLY A 578 -26.15 -11.51 -36.64
N GLY A 579 -26.60 -12.33 -37.59
CA GLY A 579 -25.81 -13.41 -38.19
C GLY A 579 -26.68 -14.61 -38.47
N VAL A 580 -26.19 -15.85 -38.39
CA VAL A 580 -27.00 -17.02 -38.80
C VAL A 580 -27.38 -17.82 -37.59
N ASP A 581 -28.57 -17.56 -37.08
CA ASP A 581 -28.97 -18.01 -35.76
C ASP A 581 -29.87 -19.24 -35.81
N ARG A 582 -29.92 -19.95 -34.69
CA ARG A 582 -30.85 -21.02 -34.45
C ARG A 582 -31.63 -20.70 -33.18
N LEU A 583 -32.92 -20.42 -33.38
CA LEU A 583 -33.86 -20.00 -32.34
C LEU A 583 -34.87 -21.14 -32.13
N ASP A 584 -34.90 -21.71 -30.93
CA ASP A 584 -35.83 -22.76 -30.52
C ASP A 584 -36.65 -22.24 -29.33
N GLY A 585 -37.95 -21.98 -29.49
CA GLY A 585 -38.80 -21.56 -28.36
C GLY A 585 -39.05 -22.69 -27.36
N GLY A 586 -38.78 -23.94 -27.74
CA GLY A 586 -38.97 -25.07 -26.84
C GLY A 586 -40.44 -25.47 -26.73
N SER A 587 -41.04 -25.25 -25.57
CA SER A 587 -42.37 -25.71 -25.19
C SER A 587 -43.12 -24.62 -24.42
N GLY A 588 -43.66 -23.66 -25.13
CA GLY A 588 -44.72 -22.78 -24.69
C GLY A 588 -45.99 -23.01 -25.47
N SER A 589 -46.94 -22.10 -25.30
CA SER A 589 -47.97 -21.86 -26.32
C SER A 589 -47.84 -20.45 -26.91
N TYR A 590 -46.94 -19.63 -26.37
CA TYR A 590 -46.77 -18.24 -26.77
C TYR A 590 -45.30 -17.83 -26.98
N ASP A 591 -44.47 -18.72 -27.55
CA ASP A 591 -43.08 -18.40 -27.85
C ASP A 591 -42.98 -17.38 -29.00
N PHE A 592 -42.14 -16.35 -28.81
CA PHE A 592 -41.91 -15.26 -29.75
C PHE A 592 -40.49 -15.27 -30.30
N VAL A 593 -40.39 -15.07 -31.61
CA VAL A 593 -39.18 -14.50 -32.20
C VAL A 593 -39.36 -12.99 -32.37
N ASP A 594 -38.34 -12.22 -31.97
CA ASP A 594 -38.36 -10.77 -31.96
C ASP A 594 -37.38 -10.15 -32.97
N TYR A 595 -37.92 -9.49 -33.98
CA TYR A 595 -37.15 -8.71 -34.95
C TYR A 595 -37.41 -7.20 -34.85
N SER A 596 -38.04 -6.72 -33.77
CA SER A 596 -38.42 -5.31 -33.61
C SER A 596 -37.25 -4.33 -33.65
N ARG A 597 -36.04 -4.79 -33.34
CA ARG A 597 -34.80 -4.00 -33.38
C ARG A 597 -34.00 -4.14 -34.68
N SER A 598 -34.56 -4.81 -35.68
CA SER A 598 -33.87 -5.05 -36.96
C SER A 598 -33.66 -3.77 -37.76
N ASP A 599 -32.51 -3.68 -38.44
CA ASP A 599 -32.12 -2.50 -39.24
C ASP A 599 -32.79 -2.43 -40.63
N ALA A 600 -33.58 -3.44 -40.99
CA ALA A 600 -34.30 -3.54 -42.26
C ALA A 600 -35.49 -4.52 -42.15
N ALA A 601 -36.35 -4.50 -43.17
CA ALA A 601 -37.48 -5.42 -43.30
C ALA A 601 -37.07 -6.90 -43.20
N VAL A 602 -37.92 -7.66 -42.53
CA VAL A 602 -37.79 -9.10 -42.32
C VAL A 602 -38.71 -9.92 -43.22
N HIS A 603 -38.29 -11.14 -43.48
CA HIS A 603 -39.06 -12.14 -44.20
C HIS A 603 -39.06 -13.45 -43.41
N VAL A 604 -40.12 -13.66 -42.63
CA VAL A 604 -40.27 -14.78 -41.69
C VAL A 604 -41.24 -15.81 -42.27
N ASP A 605 -40.88 -17.09 -42.22
CA ASP A 605 -41.73 -18.21 -42.63
C ASP A 605 -41.68 -19.30 -41.55
N LEU A 606 -42.66 -19.27 -40.65
CA LEU A 606 -42.80 -20.24 -39.56
C LEU A 606 -43.14 -21.64 -40.08
N ALA A 607 -43.90 -21.74 -41.18
CA ALA A 607 -44.22 -23.02 -41.82
C ALA A 607 -42.97 -23.72 -42.38
N ALA A 608 -42.02 -22.94 -42.91
CA ALA A 608 -40.72 -23.42 -43.36
C ALA A 608 -39.70 -23.60 -42.22
N GLY A 609 -39.94 -22.96 -41.07
CA GLY A 609 -39.05 -22.97 -39.91
C GLY A 609 -37.77 -22.17 -40.14
N LEU A 610 -37.87 -21.04 -40.87
CA LEU A 610 -36.71 -20.20 -41.19
C LEU A 610 -37.10 -18.75 -41.50
N THR A 611 -36.13 -17.84 -41.45
CA THR A 611 -36.23 -16.52 -42.10
C THR A 611 -35.51 -16.56 -43.46
N LEU A 612 -36.03 -15.85 -44.47
CA LEU A 612 -35.28 -15.59 -45.71
C LEU A 612 -34.40 -14.32 -45.61
N SER A 613 -34.77 -13.43 -44.68
CA SER A 613 -34.06 -12.21 -44.30
C SER A 613 -34.49 -11.86 -42.89
N ASP A 614 -33.53 -11.75 -41.98
CA ASP A 614 -33.67 -11.36 -40.56
C ASP A 614 -33.57 -9.84 -40.33
N GLY A 615 -33.39 -9.05 -41.39
CA GLY A 615 -33.18 -7.60 -41.30
C GLY A 615 -31.72 -7.18 -41.04
N PHE A 616 -30.83 -8.13 -40.71
CA PHE A 616 -29.38 -7.94 -40.61
C PHE A 616 -28.60 -8.51 -41.81
N GLY A 617 -29.30 -9.20 -42.72
CA GLY A 617 -28.78 -9.70 -43.98
C GLY A 617 -28.43 -11.18 -43.99
N ALA A 618 -28.92 -11.93 -42.99
CA ALA A 618 -28.76 -13.36 -42.87
C ALA A 618 -30.14 -14.07 -42.74
N SER A 619 -30.14 -15.32 -42.30
CA SER A 619 -31.26 -16.26 -42.45
C SER A 619 -31.20 -17.27 -41.32
N ASP A 620 -32.16 -17.17 -40.42
CA ASP A 620 -32.19 -17.92 -39.18
C ASP A 620 -33.03 -19.18 -39.32
N THR A 621 -32.79 -20.12 -38.42
CA THR A 621 -33.59 -21.33 -38.25
C THR A 621 -34.54 -21.13 -37.08
N LEU A 622 -35.84 -21.29 -37.30
CA LEU A 622 -36.89 -21.10 -36.30
C LEU A 622 -37.55 -22.44 -35.97
N ILE A 623 -37.66 -22.75 -34.69
CA ILE A 623 -38.16 -24.04 -34.20
C ILE A 623 -39.05 -23.79 -32.99
N ASN A 624 -40.22 -24.43 -32.97
CA ASN A 624 -41.19 -24.26 -31.89
C ASN A 624 -41.41 -22.76 -31.58
N ILE A 625 -41.68 -21.99 -32.63
CA ILE A 625 -42.02 -20.57 -32.54
C ILE A 625 -43.45 -20.43 -33.02
N GLU A 626 -44.30 -19.87 -32.18
CA GLU A 626 -45.71 -19.65 -32.46
C GLU A 626 -45.98 -18.21 -32.91
N ASN A 627 -45.13 -17.25 -32.53
CA ASN A 627 -45.43 -15.83 -32.71
C ASN A 627 -44.22 -15.01 -33.18
N VAL A 628 -44.50 -13.89 -33.84
CA VAL A 628 -43.47 -13.04 -34.48
C VAL A 628 -43.73 -11.57 -34.21
N PHE A 629 -42.69 -10.88 -33.74
CA PHE A 629 -42.57 -9.43 -33.93
C PHE A 629 -41.72 -9.15 -35.18
N GLY A 630 -42.29 -8.40 -36.11
CA GLY A 630 -41.61 -7.79 -37.24
C GLY A 630 -40.71 -6.63 -36.81
N SER A 631 -40.26 -5.85 -37.79
CA SER A 631 -39.43 -4.66 -37.69
C SER A 631 -40.24 -3.41 -38.03
N ASP A 632 -39.69 -2.21 -37.85
CA ASP A 632 -40.35 -0.95 -38.28
C ASP A 632 -40.33 -0.71 -39.81
N PHE A 633 -40.21 -1.76 -40.61
CA PHE A 633 -40.09 -1.70 -42.08
C PHE A 633 -41.08 -2.66 -42.76
N ASP A 634 -41.29 -2.48 -44.07
CA ASP A 634 -42.23 -3.29 -44.88
C ASP A 634 -41.93 -4.81 -44.85
N ASP A 635 -42.57 -5.53 -43.93
CA ASP A 635 -42.26 -6.92 -43.62
C ASP A 635 -43.07 -7.92 -44.42
N THR A 636 -42.61 -9.18 -44.42
CA THR A 636 -43.41 -10.33 -44.86
C THR A 636 -43.33 -11.43 -43.83
N ILE A 637 -44.43 -11.73 -43.17
CA ILE A 637 -44.51 -12.72 -42.10
C ILE A 637 -45.54 -13.77 -42.49
N VAL A 638 -45.12 -15.04 -42.49
CA VAL A 638 -45.96 -16.20 -42.78
C VAL A 638 -45.96 -17.12 -41.56
N GLY A 639 -47.16 -17.38 -41.03
CA GLY A 639 -47.42 -18.33 -39.96
C GLY A 639 -47.30 -19.80 -40.39
N ASN A 640 -47.66 -20.71 -39.49
CA ASN A 640 -47.62 -22.15 -39.68
C ASN A 640 -49.04 -22.76 -39.60
N ASP A 641 -49.14 -24.04 -39.23
CA ASP A 641 -50.44 -24.74 -39.11
C ASP A 641 -51.04 -24.63 -37.68
N GLN A 642 -50.43 -23.81 -36.80
CA GLN A 642 -50.86 -23.53 -35.43
C GLN A 642 -51.45 -22.12 -35.34
N ASP A 643 -52.15 -21.82 -34.23
CA ASP A 643 -52.66 -20.49 -33.94
C ASP A 643 -51.49 -19.53 -33.69
N ASN A 644 -51.22 -18.60 -34.61
CA ASN A 644 -50.12 -17.65 -34.53
C ASN A 644 -50.59 -16.23 -34.18
N ARG A 645 -49.71 -15.47 -33.51
CA ARG A 645 -49.84 -14.03 -33.33
C ARG A 645 -48.75 -13.29 -34.08
N LEU A 646 -49.17 -12.46 -35.03
CA LEU A 646 -48.27 -11.68 -35.88
C LEU A 646 -48.37 -10.19 -35.52
N ILE A 647 -47.22 -9.56 -35.31
CA ILE A 647 -47.11 -8.11 -35.07
C ILE A 647 -46.18 -7.54 -36.13
N GLY A 648 -46.73 -6.78 -37.07
CA GLY A 648 -45.95 -6.13 -38.14
C GLY A 648 -45.11 -4.94 -37.64
N LEU A 649 -45.65 -4.15 -36.70
CA LEU A 649 -45.14 -2.82 -36.31
C LEU A 649 -45.29 -1.82 -37.47
N MET A 650 -44.42 -0.80 -37.56
CA MET A 650 -44.51 0.19 -38.65
C MET A 650 -44.11 -0.43 -39.98
N GLY A 651 -44.71 0.02 -41.08
CA GLY A 651 -44.37 -0.47 -42.43
C GLY A 651 -45.59 -0.79 -43.27
N ASP A 652 -45.41 -1.01 -44.56
CA ASP A 652 -46.45 -1.61 -45.40
C ASP A 652 -46.29 -3.14 -45.41
N ASP A 653 -46.91 -3.83 -44.44
CA ASP A 653 -46.60 -5.24 -44.17
C ASP A 653 -47.43 -6.23 -44.99
N THR A 654 -46.96 -7.47 -45.07
CA THR A 654 -47.72 -8.61 -45.57
C THR A 654 -47.72 -9.71 -44.53
N LEU A 655 -48.87 -9.95 -43.89
CA LEU A 655 -49.06 -10.89 -42.80
C LEU A 655 -50.00 -12.01 -43.26
N ASP A 656 -49.50 -13.24 -43.33
CA ASP A 656 -50.26 -14.44 -43.66
C ASP A 656 -50.28 -15.37 -42.44
N GLY A 657 -51.44 -15.60 -41.83
CA GLY A 657 -51.57 -16.46 -40.65
C GLY A 657 -51.25 -17.93 -40.92
N GLY A 658 -51.41 -18.39 -42.17
CA GLY A 658 -51.27 -19.80 -42.50
C GLY A 658 -52.59 -20.56 -42.30
N GLU A 659 -52.55 -21.67 -41.57
CA GLU A 659 -53.76 -22.40 -41.16
C GLU A 659 -53.81 -22.37 -39.63
N GLY A 660 -54.97 -22.13 -39.04
CA GLY A 660 -55.04 -21.99 -37.60
C GLY A 660 -56.18 -21.07 -37.22
N TYR A 661 -56.13 -20.57 -36.00
CA TYR A 661 -56.90 -19.41 -35.57
C TYR A 661 -55.95 -18.26 -35.29
N ASP A 662 -55.66 -17.49 -36.34
CA ASP A 662 -54.51 -16.58 -36.36
C ASP A 662 -54.92 -15.15 -36.01
N SER A 663 -54.01 -14.44 -35.34
CA SER A 663 -54.23 -13.10 -34.83
C SER A 663 -53.22 -12.08 -35.31
N VAL A 664 -53.70 -10.85 -35.56
CA VAL A 664 -52.85 -9.67 -35.79
C VAL A 664 -53.14 -8.61 -34.73
N TYR A 665 -52.08 -8.02 -34.21
CA TYR A 665 -52.14 -7.04 -33.13
C TYR A 665 -51.62 -5.66 -33.57
N TYR A 666 -52.49 -4.65 -33.51
CA TYR A 666 -52.20 -3.25 -33.86
C TYR A 666 -52.14 -2.31 -32.64
N GLY A 667 -52.11 -2.85 -31.43
CA GLY A 667 -52.20 -2.03 -30.20
C GLY A 667 -51.05 -1.05 -29.98
N ASN A 668 -49.95 -1.18 -30.73
CA ASN A 668 -48.79 -0.27 -30.69
C ASN A 668 -48.96 0.95 -31.61
N ALA A 669 -49.97 0.95 -32.48
CA ALA A 669 -50.18 2.00 -33.45
C ALA A 669 -50.49 3.36 -32.80
N GLU A 670 -49.89 4.44 -33.29
CA GLU A 670 -50.09 5.80 -32.77
C GLU A 670 -51.39 6.50 -33.27
N SER A 671 -52.21 5.81 -34.06
CA SER A 671 -53.52 6.28 -34.51
C SER A 671 -54.42 5.13 -34.96
N GLY A 672 -55.73 5.37 -35.05
CA GLY A 672 -56.70 4.34 -35.41
C GLY A 672 -56.51 3.78 -36.82
N ILE A 673 -57.01 2.55 -37.01
CA ILE A 673 -56.88 1.76 -38.23
C ILE A 673 -58.22 1.54 -38.92
N VAL A 674 -58.15 1.22 -40.20
CA VAL A 674 -59.27 0.73 -41.01
C VAL A 674 -58.90 -0.63 -41.56
N VAL A 675 -59.55 -1.67 -41.04
CA VAL A 675 -59.36 -3.07 -41.42
C VAL A 675 -60.51 -3.53 -42.32
N ASN A 676 -60.20 -4.29 -43.35
CA ASN A 676 -61.17 -4.99 -44.18
C ASN A 676 -60.69 -6.40 -44.52
N LEU A 677 -61.15 -7.39 -43.75
CA LEU A 677 -60.76 -8.80 -43.91
C LEU A 677 -61.22 -9.37 -45.26
N ALA A 678 -62.38 -8.94 -45.77
CA ALA A 678 -62.86 -9.40 -47.07
C ALA A 678 -61.95 -9.00 -48.25
N THR A 679 -61.11 -7.97 -48.08
CA THR A 679 -60.09 -7.59 -49.05
C THR A 679 -58.66 -7.89 -48.58
N GLY A 680 -58.48 -8.26 -47.32
CA GLY A 680 -57.17 -8.39 -46.69
C GLY A 680 -56.40 -7.08 -46.63
N GLU A 681 -57.06 -5.92 -46.44
CA GLU A 681 -56.38 -4.61 -46.46
C GLU A 681 -56.53 -3.92 -45.09
N VAL A 682 -55.42 -3.40 -44.56
CA VAL A 682 -55.39 -2.50 -43.40
C VAL A 682 -54.77 -1.17 -43.80
N SER A 683 -55.23 -0.08 -43.19
CA SER A 683 -54.63 1.25 -43.38
C SER A 683 -54.79 2.10 -42.14
N GLY A 684 -53.86 3.03 -41.90
CA GLY A 684 -53.91 3.93 -40.74
C GLY A 684 -52.66 3.77 -39.90
N GLY A 685 -52.76 4.01 -38.58
CA GLY A 685 -51.81 3.62 -37.53
C GLY A 685 -50.35 3.39 -37.91
N GLU A 686 -50.09 2.24 -38.52
CA GLU A 686 -48.77 1.67 -38.76
C GLU A 686 -48.38 1.56 -40.25
N GLY A 687 -49.28 1.81 -41.20
CA GLY A 687 -48.98 1.73 -42.64
C GLY A 687 -50.14 1.21 -43.49
N PHE A 688 -49.82 0.57 -44.62
CA PHE A 688 -50.77 -0.13 -45.50
C PHE A 688 -50.48 -1.63 -45.56
N ASP A 689 -51.10 -2.40 -44.69
CA ASP A 689 -50.82 -3.83 -44.58
C ASP A 689 -51.75 -4.67 -45.44
N ARG A 690 -51.27 -5.87 -45.73
CA ARG A 690 -52.01 -6.95 -46.36
C ARG A 690 -52.14 -8.12 -45.40
N LEU A 691 -53.38 -8.53 -45.14
CA LEU A 691 -53.69 -9.68 -44.30
C LEU A 691 -54.24 -10.82 -45.15
N ASP A 692 -53.70 -12.01 -44.96
CA ASP A 692 -54.21 -13.26 -45.53
C ASP A 692 -54.37 -14.28 -44.38
N ASN A 693 -55.44 -15.08 -44.40
CA ASN A 693 -55.73 -16.12 -43.39
C ASN A 693 -55.65 -15.60 -41.93
N ILE A 694 -56.34 -14.49 -41.62
CA ILE A 694 -56.40 -13.92 -40.27
C ILE A 694 -57.85 -13.88 -39.82
N GLU A 695 -58.16 -14.54 -38.70
CA GLU A 695 -59.50 -14.57 -38.12
C GLU A 695 -59.64 -13.61 -36.93
N TRP A 696 -58.55 -13.26 -36.25
CA TRP A 696 -58.57 -12.44 -35.05
C TRP A 696 -57.83 -11.10 -35.24
N ILE A 697 -58.56 -10.01 -35.13
CA ILE A 697 -58.00 -8.65 -35.17
C ILE A 697 -58.09 -8.01 -33.79
N ILE A 698 -56.96 -7.45 -33.35
CA ILE A 698 -56.87 -6.58 -32.19
C ILE A 698 -56.47 -5.18 -32.66
N GLY A 699 -57.37 -4.23 -32.46
CA GLY A 699 -57.23 -2.82 -32.82
C GLY A 699 -56.28 -2.05 -31.91
N THR A 700 -56.43 -0.73 -31.94
CA THR A 700 -55.52 0.26 -31.37
C THR A 700 -56.08 0.88 -30.09
N LEU A 701 -55.39 1.88 -29.55
CA LEU A 701 -55.92 2.71 -28.46
C LEU A 701 -56.81 3.88 -28.95
N TYR A 702 -57.19 3.87 -30.23
CA TYR A 702 -57.85 4.97 -30.93
C TYR A 702 -59.05 4.47 -31.74
N ASP A 703 -59.95 5.40 -32.10
CA ASP A 703 -61.15 5.10 -32.90
C ASP A 703 -60.83 4.29 -34.18
N ASP A 704 -61.23 3.03 -34.20
CA ASP A 704 -60.98 2.07 -35.27
C ASP A 704 -62.22 1.82 -36.16
N THR A 705 -61.97 1.32 -37.36
CA THR A 705 -63.02 0.74 -38.22
C THR A 705 -62.60 -0.66 -38.65
N ILE A 706 -63.22 -1.67 -38.05
CA ILE A 706 -62.91 -3.08 -38.31
C ILE A 706 -64.06 -3.71 -39.09
N LEU A 707 -63.79 -4.13 -40.32
CA LEU A 707 -64.74 -4.79 -41.20
C LEU A 707 -64.29 -6.26 -41.39
N GLY A 708 -65.09 -7.20 -40.87
CA GLY A 708 -64.92 -8.64 -41.05
C GLY A 708 -65.24 -9.11 -42.48
N ASP A 709 -65.60 -10.37 -42.61
CA ASP A 709 -65.93 -11.00 -43.90
C ASP A 709 -67.08 -12.03 -43.82
N ASP A 710 -67.10 -13.03 -44.71
CA ASP A 710 -68.14 -14.07 -44.71
C ASP A 710 -67.73 -15.31 -43.87
N GLU A 711 -66.57 -15.27 -43.19
CA GLU A 711 -65.97 -16.32 -42.35
C GLU A 711 -66.05 -15.93 -40.86
N ILE A 712 -65.74 -16.88 -39.97
CA ILE A 712 -65.85 -16.66 -38.52
C ILE A 712 -64.71 -15.76 -38.05
N SER A 713 -65.03 -14.60 -37.50
CA SER A 713 -64.03 -13.62 -37.03
C SER A 713 -64.13 -13.34 -35.52
N ASP A 714 -63.01 -13.03 -34.87
CA ASP A 714 -62.95 -12.34 -33.57
C ASP A 714 -62.38 -10.94 -33.78
N LEU A 715 -63.18 -9.92 -33.49
CA LEU A 715 -62.89 -8.54 -33.82
C LEU A 715 -62.92 -7.70 -32.55
N ASN A 716 -61.76 -7.18 -32.17
CA ASN A 716 -61.57 -6.40 -30.95
C ASN A 716 -61.09 -4.97 -31.27
N GLY A 717 -61.89 -3.96 -30.94
CA GLY A 717 -61.55 -2.53 -31.11
C GLY A 717 -60.57 -1.99 -30.07
N TYR A 718 -60.49 -2.64 -28.91
CA TYR A 718 -59.60 -2.30 -27.80
C TYR A 718 -59.95 -1.00 -27.05
N GLU A 719 -59.37 0.16 -27.36
CA GLU A 719 -59.84 1.45 -26.82
C GLU A 719 -60.16 2.42 -27.96
N GLY A 720 -61.14 3.29 -27.78
CA GLY A 720 -61.59 4.17 -28.86
C GLY A 720 -63.10 4.13 -29.02
N ASN A 721 -63.66 4.95 -29.90
CA ASN A 721 -65.05 4.79 -30.32
C ASN A 721 -65.07 4.04 -31.64
N ASP A 722 -65.23 2.73 -31.54
CA ASP A 722 -64.93 1.83 -32.64
C ASP A 722 -66.17 1.49 -33.47
N LEU A 723 -65.94 1.25 -34.76
CA LEU A 723 -66.94 0.71 -35.66
C LEU A 723 -66.53 -0.71 -36.09
N ILE A 724 -67.20 -1.71 -35.53
CA ILE A 724 -66.94 -3.12 -35.82
C ILE A 724 -68.13 -3.73 -36.55
N ARG A 725 -67.86 -4.40 -37.69
CA ARG A 725 -68.87 -5.13 -38.46
C ARG A 725 -68.41 -6.54 -38.79
N GLY A 726 -69.14 -7.55 -38.31
CA GLY A 726 -68.85 -8.97 -38.58
C GLY A 726 -69.17 -9.39 -40.02
N PHE A 727 -70.36 -9.02 -40.50
CA PHE A 727 -70.96 -9.38 -41.79
C PHE A 727 -71.56 -10.80 -41.86
N GLY A 728 -70.80 -11.83 -42.23
CA GLY A 728 -71.30 -13.20 -42.37
C GLY A 728 -70.93 -14.07 -41.17
N ALA A 729 -71.21 -15.37 -41.23
CA ALA A 729 -70.82 -16.33 -40.20
C ALA A 729 -71.25 -16.00 -38.77
N GLN A 730 -70.57 -16.54 -37.76
CA GLN A 730 -70.90 -16.40 -36.34
C GLN A 730 -69.72 -15.76 -35.64
N ASP A 731 -69.79 -14.45 -35.44
CA ASP A 731 -68.62 -13.66 -35.04
C ASP A 731 -68.59 -13.34 -33.55
N TRP A 732 -67.39 -13.08 -33.05
CA TRP A 732 -67.14 -12.50 -31.74
C TRP A 732 -66.70 -11.05 -31.90
N LEU A 733 -67.44 -10.13 -31.28
CA LEU A 733 -67.18 -8.69 -31.38
C LEU A 733 -66.94 -8.11 -29.99
N ARG A 734 -65.84 -7.38 -29.82
CA ARG A 734 -65.51 -6.62 -28.62
C ARG A 734 -65.22 -5.17 -29.00
N GLY A 735 -66.04 -4.24 -28.51
CA GLY A 735 -65.76 -2.80 -28.66
C GLY A 735 -64.58 -2.40 -27.78
N GLY A 736 -64.73 -2.61 -26.47
CA GLY A 736 -63.70 -2.29 -25.50
C GLY A 736 -64.07 -1.02 -24.75
N LYS A 737 -63.14 -0.08 -24.59
CA LYS A 737 -63.45 1.20 -23.93
C LYS A 737 -63.85 2.26 -24.95
N GLY A 738 -65.06 2.78 -24.84
CA GLY A 738 -65.52 3.97 -25.56
C GLY A 738 -66.97 3.84 -25.99
N ASP A 739 -67.46 4.77 -26.81
CA ASP A 739 -68.84 4.66 -27.33
C ASP A 739 -68.81 3.88 -28.66
N ASP A 740 -68.91 2.55 -28.57
CA ASP A 740 -68.69 1.67 -29.73
C ASP A 740 -69.95 1.37 -30.54
N THR A 741 -69.75 0.92 -31.78
CA THR A 741 -70.81 0.39 -32.64
C THR A 741 -70.43 -1.01 -33.14
N LEU A 742 -71.13 -2.03 -32.64
CA LEU A 742 -70.94 -3.42 -33.00
C LEU A 742 -72.12 -3.91 -33.87
N ASP A 743 -71.86 -4.31 -35.11
CA ASP A 743 -72.85 -4.88 -36.03
C ASP A 743 -72.46 -6.30 -36.42
N GLY A 744 -73.10 -7.32 -35.84
CA GLY A 744 -72.80 -8.73 -36.14
C GLY A 744 -73.12 -9.11 -37.59
N GLY A 745 -74.15 -8.50 -38.16
CA GLY A 745 -74.60 -8.79 -39.52
C GLY A 745 -75.48 -10.04 -39.58
N SER A 746 -74.99 -11.11 -40.19
CA SER A 746 -75.76 -12.31 -40.52
C SER A 746 -75.13 -13.58 -39.99
N GLY A 747 -75.67 -14.05 -38.88
CA GLY A 747 -75.52 -15.41 -38.40
C GLY A 747 -75.92 -15.44 -36.94
N ASN A 748 -75.07 -15.99 -36.09
CA ASN A 748 -75.32 -16.07 -34.65
C ASN A 748 -74.17 -15.34 -33.94
N ASP A 749 -74.30 -14.04 -33.81
CA ASP A 749 -73.18 -13.17 -33.45
C ASP A 749 -73.19 -12.87 -31.94
N THR A 750 -72.00 -12.80 -31.36
CA THR A 750 -71.80 -12.61 -29.93
C THR A 750 -71.02 -11.33 -29.67
N ALA A 751 -71.62 -10.39 -28.93
CA ALA A 751 -70.87 -9.28 -28.36
C ALA A 751 -70.27 -9.69 -27.01
N LEU A 752 -68.93 -9.62 -26.91
CA LEU A 752 -68.17 -9.88 -25.70
C LEU A 752 -68.03 -8.57 -24.91
N ILE A 753 -68.55 -8.54 -23.68
CA ILE A 753 -68.59 -7.33 -22.84
C ILE A 753 -67.79 -7.54 -21.55
N GLY A 754 -66.94 -6.58 -21.20
CA GLY A 754 -66.14 -6.61 -19.98
C GLY A 754 -66.98 -6.44 -18.72
N GLY A 755 -66.76 -7.29 -17.72
CA GLY A 755 -67.32 -7.12 -16.37
C GLY A 755 -68.73 -7.71 -16.15
N ASP A 756 -69.30 -7.43 -14.97
CA ASP A 756 -70.57 -8.04 -14.55
C ASP A 756 -71.78 -7.43 -15.25
N MET A 757 -72.72 -8.26 -15.77
CA MET A 757 -74.01 -7.79 -16.31
C MET A 757 -74.77 -6.84 -15.36
N ALA A 758 -74.61 -7.02 -14.04
CA ALA A 758 -75.22 -6.16 -13.02
C ALA A 758 -74.70 -4.71 -13.03
N SER A 759 -73.70 -4.41 -13.84
CA SER A 759 -73.09 -3.09 -14.01
C SER A 759 -73.65 -2.35 -15.21
N PHE A 760 -74.27 -3.05 -16.16
CA PHE A 760 -74.75 -2.46 -17.39
C PHE A 760 -76.25 -2.17 -17.38
N THR A 761 -76.66 -1.23 -18.22
CA THR A 761 -78.08 -0.96 -18.53
C THR A 761 -78.34 -1.28 -19.99
N LEU A 762 -79.19 -2.28 -20.24
CA LEU A 762 -79.62 -2.66 -21.58
C LEU A 762 -80.88 -1.88 -21.98
N THR A 763 -80.82 -1.15 -23.10
CA THR A 763 -81.96 -0.42 -23.68
C THR A 763 -82.26 -0.92 -25.09
N LEU A 764 -83.36 -1.68 -25.23
CA LEU A 764 -83.82 -2.19 -26.51
C LEU A 764 -84.50 -1.09 -27.34
N SER A 765 -84.11 -0.94 -28.61
CA SER A 765 -84.77 -0.05 -29.57
C SER A 765 -84.99 -0.72 -30.94
N PRO A 766 -85.87 -0.19 -31.80
CA PRO A 766 -86.07 -0.71 -33.16
C PRO A 766 -84.85 -0.57 -34.09
N ASP A 767 -83.92 0.32 -33.76
CA ASP A 767 -82.77 0.70 -34.59
C ASP A 767 -81.44 0.15 -34.04
N GLY A 768 -81.49 -0.69 -32.99
CA GLY A 768 -80.33 -1.23 -32.29
C GLY A 768 -80.56 -1.34 -30.77
N THR A 769 -79.77 -2.16 -30.10
CA THR A 769 -79.76 -2.31 -28.64
C THR A 769 -78.61 -1.47 -28.08
N SER A 770 -78.87 -0.57 -27.15
CA SER A 770 -77.82 0.18 -26.47
C SER A 770 -77.44 -0.48 -25.16
N LEU A 771 -76.14 -0.59 -24.91
CA LEU A 771 -75.55 -1.05 -23.66
C LEU A 771 -74.80 0.11 -23.02
N THR A 772 -75.07 0.42 -21.74
CA THR A 772 -74.40 1.54 -21.06
C THR A 772 -73.81 1.05 -19.74
N ASP A 773 -72.51 1.22 -19.57
CA ASP A 773 -71.85 0.96 -18.28
C ASP A 773 -72.28 1.98 -17.23
N ARG A 774 -72.45 1.54 -15.98
CA ARG A 774 -72.80 2.38 -14.83
C ARG A 774 -71.63 2.65 -13.89
N HIS A 775 -70.43 2.18 -14.18
CA HIS A 775 -69.22 2.52 -13.42
C HIS A 775 -68.72 3.95 -13.69
N ALA A 776 -67.90 4.48 -12.79
CA ALA A 776 -67.40 5.86 -12.86
C ALA A 776 -66.19 6.03 -13.81
N ASP A 777 -65.60 4.90 -14.18
CA ASP A 777 -64.47 4.62 -15.07
C ASP A 777 -64.92 3.87 -16.34
N GLY A 778 -66.23 3.77 -16.56
CA GLY A 778 -66.84 2.72 -17.37
C GLY A 778 -66.51 2.72 -18.86
N GLU A 779 -66.75 1.55 -19.47
CA GLU A 779 -66.48 1.19 -20.87
C GLU A 779 -67.26 2.02 -21.91
N GLY A 780 -68.05 3.02 -21.52
CA GLY A 780 -68.81 3.88 -22.43
C GLY A 780 -70.25 3.40 -22.69
N THR A 781 -70.80 3.80 -23.84
CA THR A 781 -72.15 3.42 -24.31
C THR A 781 -72.13 2.83 -25.71
N ASP A 782 -72.25 1.50 -25.77
CA ASP A 782 -72.18 0.75 -27.01
C ASP A 782 -73.54 0.66 -27.70
N THR A 783 -73.48 0.62 -29.02
CA THR A 783 -74.61 0.36 -29.92
C THR A 783 -74.45 -1.00 -30.57
N LEU A 784 -75.34 -1.93 -30.25
CA LEU A 784 -75.35 -3.29 -30.76
C LEU A 784 -76.42 -3.45 -31.84
N ILE A 785 -76.03 -3.93 -33.01
CA ILE A 785 -76.86 -4.12 -34.20
C ILE A 785 -76.68 -5.57 -34.63
N SER A 786 -77.78 -6.29 -34.90
CA SER A 786 -77.72 -7.68 -35.37
C SER A 786 -76.84 -8.59 -34.48
N ILE A 787 -76.95 -8.45 -33.15
CA ILE A 787 -76.25 -9.28 -32.16
C ILE A 787 -77.30 -10.18 -31.49
N GLU A 788 -77.09 -11.49 -31.52
CA GLU A 788 -77.97 -12.49 -30.91
C GLU A 788 -77.60 -12.79 -29.45
N PHE A 789 -76.31 -12.75 -29.13
CA PHE A 789 -75.78 -13.15 -27.82
C PHE A 789 -74.93 -12.03 -27.18
N LEU A 790 -75.07 -11.87 -25.87
CA LEU A 790 -74.13 -11.11 -25.05
C LEU A 790 -73.39 -12.07 -24.13
N ASP A 791 -72.07 -11.96 -24.07
CA ASP A 791 -71.28 -12.67 -23.07
C ASP A 791 -70.65 -11.69 -22.09
N PHE A 792 -70.93 -11.92 -20.81
CA PHE A 792 -70.33 -11.25 -19.63
C PHE A 792 -69.63 -12.32 -18.76
N ASP A 793 -68.98 -13.32 -19.39
CA ASP A 793 -68.51 -14.59 -18.79
C ASP A 793 -69.62 -15.56 -18.31
N GLN A 794 -70.85 -15.48 -18.87
CA GLN A 794 -71.99 -16.32 -18.50
C GLN A 794 -72.97 -16.68 -19.65
N ASN A 795 -72.73 -16.23 -20.89
CA ASN A 795 -73.57 -16.40 -22.10
C ASN A 795 -75.09 -16.14 -21.93
N ILE A 796 -75.58 -15.03 -22.50
CA ILE A 796 -76.98 -14.59 -22.41
C ILE A 796 -77.58 -14.40 -23.83
N ASP A 797 -78.63 -15.16 -24.13
CA ASP A 797 -79.44 -15.04 -25.36
C ASP A 797 -80.42 -13.85 -25.26
N LEU A 798 -80.34 -12.92 -26.21
CA LEU A 798 -81.15 -11.69 -26.24
C LEU A 798 -82.60 -11.91 -26.75
N PHE A 799 -82.85 -12.97 -27.53
CA PHE A 799 -84.11 -13.14 -28.26
C PHE A 799 -84.87 -14.45 -27.98
N GLY A 800 -84.27 -15.42 -27.30
CA GLY A 800 -84.97 -16.58 -26.72
C GLY A 800 -85.39 -17.67 -27.70
N ASP A 801 -84.73 -17.77 -28.85
CA ASP A 801 -84.95 -18.82 -29.85
C ASP A 801 -83.81 -19.87 -29.74
N ASN A 802 -84.13 -21.09 -29.30
CA ASN A 802 -83.19 -22.11 -28.80
C ASN A 802 -83.21 -23.38 -29.69
N PRO A 803 -82.15 -24.21 -29.86
CA PRO A 803 -80.75 -24.10 -29.42
C PRO A 803 -79.70 -24.05 -30.54
#